data_AF-A0A8C5P5Z4-F1
#
_entry.id   AF-A0A8C5P5Z4-F1
#
_cell.length_a   1.000
_cell.length_b   1.000
_cell.length_c   1.000
_cell.angle_alpha   90.00
_cell.angle_beta   90.00
_cell.angle_gamma   90.00
#
_symmetry.space_group_name_H-M   'P 1'
#
loop_
_entity.id
_entity.type
_entity.pdbx_description
1 polymer ?
#
loop_
_entity_poly.entity_id
_entity_poly.type
_entity_poly.pdbx_seq_one_letter_code
_entity_poly.pdbx_strand_id
1 'polypeptide(L)'
;MAPTPKKAKHEIPDKEVFLRLCDAFIRTDGNIICPIIKAETSIRVLYKLQKDLLIEALREVGQETNLIYKDIQFKTSSSKEIEGNIFVTCWSCESHVGEEKLNEYKMVLLSKLLSKKISVVKHILLDAVQDTRDIIPQPLISEHDFEMHKLLLCSARISEMSAESMERTDLFIAAENIKSELEELKDHYTRFALLSQNGKGKSFILNLLMLMTSDNEEEYRKNNENLKMPKVKDFIKSHKHQDFATSVMPHCHQFKDTKDEDAAMLSLSNIGEYFTHKKRLEIEPYILAQKEIDRSYDSTTKCIISLRYGTVYQMSVQHFSKQELQEQLFELVTLNDEDTTSNMNEDMNEKAQECLHQRFQILTGHEFPDDSQEAFESPEDIVFSKDVLEFAGKTELFFGKGQHAVGDRLALQAILKEFTAFQEEDENSIENYKKKIAAVKNIVIYLPSKILHGGKEILEMPGTDDSDPMAMDFIRNALESVDAVILVSEFSLKTAEKEVKDMLSNSGFLKRFKNTPVNYKLMLLNYPEKNLNFQFGKTDVTKVGKLEQEGIKKRIAELNIMKKILNLKMDSLPQSIEQSIITLHILPVLHTSILSQQGIEHNILTENHEFLKSTGIDSLIGHLDEYVASKHKSSFEEIQRQLFHFQQEIDDGIGLNDAKAIQHLLSNREYKNTFESRVNKSFEKLATTLKKDIEVALKIRVAKKVNEILTKNKETGKNKWNEDKKKVTSISVYNPYFYGKNPKPKVRLFNTFFEELEDENPSLSLFILKEINTCLEEYKEKAVSQCKQELNKLLQDIKGQREDAVSTEFVQNIIENPLTDALVWYYGKTRRPLNSKTIEKMFRESQRHSLRDYILEPNFKNNSVKLANAQTERNIDKCMQKVGDYFIVKLLDVHEYRWKLLSKKLFIPKGSYKMWQQLITHIKVVSKDKQRGNHKETISKLNYMMKVQLNL
;
A
#
# COMPACT_ATOMS: atom_id res chain seq x y z
N MET A 1 60.92 21.25 -52.83
CA MET A 1 60.18 21.28 -51.55
C MET A 1 58.83 21.92 -51.79
N ALA A 2 57.77 21.11 -51.88
CA ALA A 2 56.40 21.59 -51.82
C ALA A 2 55.97 21.61 -50.34
N PRO A 3 55.20 22.61 -49.88
CA PRO A 3 54.80 22.67 -48.49
C PRO A 3 53.75 21.60 -48.21
N THR A 4 54.00 20.81 -47.16
CA THR A 4 53.04 19.90 -46.54
C THR A 4 51.75 20.64 -46.14
N PRO A 5 50.57 20.03 -46.34
CA PRO A 5 49.30 20.61 -45.90
C PRO A 5 49.33 20.82 -44.39
N LYS A 6 48.98 22.04 -43.95
CA LYS A 6 48.80 22.37 -42.53
C LYS A 6 47.72 21.45 -41.96
N LYS A 7 48.05 20.69 -40.91
CA LYS A 7 47.06 20.13 -39.98
C LYS A 7 46.20 21.30 -39.48
N ALA A 8 44.88 21.23 -39.71
CA ALA A 8 43.93 22.14 -39.10
C ALA A 8 44.18 22.15 -37.59
N LYS A 9 44.43 23.33 -37.01
CA LYS A 9 44.41 23.50 -35.57
C LYS A 9 43.00 23.12 -35.12
N HIS A 10 42.87 22.18 -34.18
CA HIS A 10 41.65 22.05 -33.40
C HIS A 10 41.41 23.42 -32.76
N GLU A 11 40.40 24.15 -33.22
CA GLU A 11 39.92 25.35 -32.55
C GLU A 11 39.44 24.92 -31.17
N ILE A 12 39.99 25.54 -30.12
CA ILE A 12 39.56 25.31 -28.75
C ILE A 12 38.21 26.04 -28.63
N PRO A 13 37.13 25.36 -28.20
CA PRO A 13 35.84 26.01 -28.04
C PRO A 13 35.89 27.00 -26.86
N ASP A 14 35.77 28.30 -27.16
CA ASP A 14 35.99 29.39 -26.20
C ASP A 14 34.69 30.15 -25.81
N LYS A 15 33.53 29.79 -26.38
CA LYS A 15 32.25 30.50 -26.15
C LYS A 15 31.27 29.66 -25.34
N GLU A 16 30.65 30.28 -24.34
CA GLU A 16 29.60 29.65 -23.52
C GLU A 16 28.23 29.79 -24.19
N VAL A 17 27.50 28.68 -24.26
CA VAL A 17 26.11 28.58 -24.72
C VAL A 17 25.26 28.00 -23.61
N PHE A 18 24.08 28.57 -23.39
CA PHE A 18 23.09 28.04 -22.45
C PHE A 18 21.99 27.30 -23.21
N LEU A 19 21.81 26.03 -22.87
CA LEU A 19 20.73 25.20 -23.38
C LEU A 19 19.69 25.01 -22.28
N ARG A 20 18.41 25.21 -22.59
CA ARG A 20 17.29 24.89 -21.71
C ARG A 20 16.74 23.53 -22.10
N LEU A 21 16.70 22.60 -21.15
CA LEU A 21 16.18 21.25 -21.29
C LEU A 21 14.94 21.09 -20.40
N CYS A 22 13.79 20.80 -21.01
CA CYS A 22 12.50 20.68 -20.33
C CYS A 22 11.72 19.45 -20.80
N ASP A 23 10.74 19.02 -20.00
CA ASP A 23 9.71 18.08 -20.45
C ASP A 23 8.91 18.74 -21.58
N ALA A 24 8.73 18.02 -22.68
CA ALA A 24 7.88 18.50 -23.75
C ALA A 24 6.41 18.14 -23.50
N PHE A 25 5.52 19.06 -23.83
CA PHE A 25 4.11 18.73 -23.98
C PHE A 25 3.93 17.80 -25.18
N ILE A 26 3.10 16.78 -25.02
CA ILE A 26 2.70 15.87 -26.08
C ILE A 26 1.24 16.10 -26.43
N ARG A 27 0.83 15.62 -27.60
CA ARG A 27 -0.57 15.61 -28.01
C ARG A 27 -1.19 14.25 -27.77
N THR A 28 -2.46 14.24 -27.40
CA THR A 28 -3.29 13.04 -27.33
C THR A 28 -3.69 12.54 -28.71
N ASP A 29 -4.35 11.38 -28.78
CA ASP A 29 -4.99 10.87 -30.00
C ASP A 29 -6.00 11.87 -30.60
N GLY A 30 -6.68 12.65 -29.76
CA GLY A 30 -7.56 13.74 -30.16
C GLY A 30 -6.85 15.03 -30.59
N ASN A 31 -5.52 15.00 -30.76
CA ASN A 31 -4.68 16.14 -31.14
C ASN A 31 -4.69 17.32 -30.12
N ILE A 32 -5.00 17.02 -28.86
CA ILE A 32 -5.04 17.99 -27.75
C ILE A 32 -3.73 17.94 -26.96
N ILE A 33 -3.18 19.08 -26.55
CA ILE A 33 -2.02 19.12 -25.67
C ILE A 33 -2.39 18.49 -24.32
N CYS A 34 -1.69 17.41 -23.99
CA CYS A 34 -1.87 16.68 -22.75
C CYS A 34 -1.21 17.42 -21.59
N PRO A 35 -1.94 17.75 -20.51
CA PRO A 35 -1.38 18.48 -19.38
C PRO A 35 -0.57 17.59 -18.42
N ILE A 36 -0.54 16.27 -18.62
CA ILE A 36 0.09 15.30 -17.71
C ILE A 36 1.20 14.53 -18.42
N ILE A 37 2.33 14.33 -17.73
CA ILE A 37 3.42 13.45 -18.14
C ILE A 37 3.67 12.36 -17.08
N LYS A 38 4.02 11.14 -17.51
CA LYS A 38 4.39 10.06 -16.58
C LYS A 38 5.76 10.34 -15.96
N ALA A 39 5.91 10.08 -14.67
CA ALA A 39 7.14 10.32 -13.92
C ALA A 39 8.37 9.65 -14.56
N GLU A 40 8.22 8.41 -15.04
CA GLU A 40 9.30 7.64 -15.69
C GLU A 40 9.79 8.22 -17.03
N THR A 41 8.96 9.05 -17.67
CA THR A 41 9.24 9.69 -18.96
C THR A 41 9.73 11.13 -18.82
N SER A 42 9.76 11.67 -17.59
CA SER A 42 10.13 13.05 -17.32
C SER A 42 11.64 13.24 -17.16
N ILE A 43 12.20 14.23 -17.87
CA ILE A 43 13.61 14.62 -17.75
C ILE A 43 13.89 15.29 -16.40
N ARG A 44 12.89 15.97 -15.81
CA ARG A 44 12.99 16.56 -14.47
C ARG A 44 13.12 15.49 -13.39
N VAL A 45 12.32 14.43 -13.49
CA VAL A 45 12.40 13.28 -12.59
C VAL A 45 13.74 12.56 -12.76
N LEU A 46 14.19 12.36 -14.01
CA LEU A 46 15.52 11.79 -14.27
C LEU A 46 16.64 12.63 -13.64
N TYR A 47 16.62 13.95 -13.81
CA TYR A 47 17.60 14.84 -13.19
C TYR A 47 17.57 14.73 -11.65
N LYS A 48 16.38 14.68 -11.05
CA LYS A 48 16.23 14.67 -9.58
C LYS A 48 16.58 13.33 -8.95
N LEU A 49 16.31 12.21 -9.62
CA LEU A 49 16.58 10.88 -9.06
C LEU A 49 17.93 10.30 -9.52
N GLN A 50 18.41 10.68 -10.71
CA GLN A 50 19.57 10.06 -11.36
C GLN A 50 20.44 11.08 -12.12
N LYS A 51 20.70 12.26 -11.54
CA LYS A 51 21.51 13.36 -12.10
C LYS A 51 22.79 12.92 -12.80
N ASP A 52 23.55 12.00 -12.19
CA ASP A 52 24.84 11.55 -12.72
C ASP A 52 24.71 10.90 -14.10
N LEU A 53 23.66 10.09 -14.30
CA LEU A 53 23.40 9.41 -15.57
C LEU A 53 23.06 10.42 -16.67
N LEU A 54 22.31 11.47 -16.33
CA LEU A 54 22.02 12.56 -17.26
C LEU A 54 23.29 13.35 -17.61
N ILE A 55 24.15 13.65 -16.63
CA ILE A 55 25.43 14.34 -16.88
C ILE A 55 26.34 13.51 -17.79
N GLU A 56 26.42 12.20 -17.57
CA GLU A 56 27.18 11.29 -18.42
C GLU A 56 26.65 11.31 -19.87
N ALA A 57 25.34 11.22 -20.05
CA ALA A 57 24.72 11.34 -21.37
C ALA A 57 25.02 12.70 -22.02
N LEU A 58 24.89 13.81 -21.30
CA LEU A 58 25.18 15.15 -21.83
C LEU A 58 26.64 15.34 -22.23
N ARG A 59 27.59 14.73 -21.49
CA ARG A 59 29.02 14.76 -21.84
C ARG A 59 29.31 14.01 -23.13
N GLU A 60 28.72 12.83 -23.31
CA GLU A 60 28.86 12.03 -24.53
C GLU A 60 28.25 12.75 -25.74
N VAL A 61 27.03 13.26 -25.59
CA VAL A 61 26.36 14.03 -26.64
C VAL A 61 27.20 15.25 -27.02
N GLY A 62 27.72 15.97 -26.02
CA GLY A 62 28.55 17.15 -26.25
C GLY A 62 29.85 16.88 -27.02
N GLN A 63 30.43 15.69 -26.88
CA GLN A 63 31.58 15.25 -27.67
C GLN A 63 31.21 14.93 -29.13
N GLU A 64 30.03 14.35 -29.35
CA GLU A 64 29.55 13.98 -30.69
C GLU A 64 29.06 15.20 -31.50
N THR A 65 28.47 16.19 -30.85
CA THR A 65 27.85 17.35 -31.51
C THR A 65 28.67 18.65 -31.42
N ASN A 66 29.90 18.60 -30.88
CA ASN A 66 30.76 19.77 -30.62
C ASN A 66 30.11 20.85 -29.72
N LEU A 67 29.30 20.42 -28.73
CA LEU A 67 28.73 21.26 -27.68
C LEU A 67 29.17 20.71 -26.32
N ILE A 68 30.41 20.98 -25.94
CA ILE A 68 31.08 20.30 -24.83
C ILE A 68 30.43 20.70 -23.50
N TYR A 69 29.83 19.74 -22.81
CA TYR A 69 29.23 19.92 -21.50
C TYR A 69 30.19 20.61 -20.51
N LYS A 70 29.71 21.65 -19.82
CA LYS A 70 30.42 22.36 -18.75
C LYS A 70 29.74 22.17 -17.39
N ASP A 71 28.48 22.55 -17.28
CA ASP A 71 27.72 22.58 -16.03
C ASP A 71 26.22 22.37 -16.25
N ILE A 72 25.50 22.02 -15.19
CA ILE A 72 24.04 21.85 -15.20
C ILE A 72 23.39 22.47 -13.97
N GLN A 73 22.42 23.33 -14.20
CA GLN A 73 21.73 24.10 -13.17
C GLN A 73 20.24 23.81 -13.22
N PHE A 74 19.61 23.72 -12.05
CA PHE A 74 18.17 23.61 -11.92
C PHE A 74 17.63 24.92 -11.37
N LYS A 75 16.61 25.49 -12.01
CA LYS A 75 15.94 26.69 -11.53
C LYS A 75 14.44 26.49 -11.47
N THR A 76 13.87 26.88 -10.34
CA THR A 76 12.44 26.78 -10.09
C THR A 76 11.81 28.17 -10.06
N SER A 77 10.55 28.23 -10.48
CA SER A 77 9.66 29.40 -10.33
C SER A 77 8.81 29.31 -9.05
N SER A 78 8.79 28.15 -8.37
CA SER A 78 7.96 27.87 -7.19
C SER A 78 8.82 27.36 -6.02
N SER A 79 8.22 27.14 -4.85
CA SER A 79 8.90 26.51 -3.71
C SER A 79 9.02 25.00 -3.85
N LYS A 80 8.47 24.39 -4.91
CA LYS A 80 8.43 22.94 -5.10
C LYS A 80 9.76 22.43 -5.64
N GLU A 81 10.25 21.31 -5.12
CA GLU A 81 11.60 20.82 -5.44
C GLU A 81 11.73 20.27 -6.87
N ILE A 82 10.66 19.76 -7.48
CA ILE A 82 10.69 19.09 -8.80
C ILE A 82 10.19 19.98 -9.93
N GLU A 83 9.43 21.04 -9.64
CA GLU A 83 9.04 22.02 -10.65
C GLU A 83 10.22 22.93 -10.98
N GLY A 84 10.67 22.93 -12.24
CA GLY A 84 11.75 23.80 -12.67
C GLY A 84 12.38 23.37 -13.99
N ASN A 85 13.19 24.27 -14.54
CA ASN A 85 13.85 24.11 -15.82
C ASN A 85 15.31 23.69 -15.58
N ILE A 86 15.80 22.82 -16.45
CA ILE A 86 17.19 22.37 -16.45
C ILE A 86 17.94 23.25 -17.44
N PHE A 87 19.01 23.89 -17.00
CA PHE A 87 19.90 24.68 -17.84
C PHE A 87 21.25 23.99 -17.93
N VAL A 88 21.68 23.69 -19.15
CA VAL A 88 22.98 23.07 -19.44
C VAL A 88 23.88 24.13 -20.05
N THR A 89 25.03 24.37 -19.43
CA THR A 89 26.06 25.25 -19.99
C THR A 89 27.02 24.40 -20.81
N CYS A 90 27.27 24.80 -22.06
CA CYS A 90 28.16 24.11 -23.00
C CYS A 90 29.20 25.07 -23.58
N TRP A 91 30.37 24.54 -23.94
CA TRP A 91 31.36 25.23 -24.76
C TRP A 91 31.13 24.93 -26.23
N SER A 92 31.18 25.96 -27.06
CA SER A 92 30.99 25.89 -28.51
C SER A 92 32.05 26.72 -29.25
N CYS A 93 32.41 26.30 -30.45
CA CYS A 93 33.19 27.13 -31.39
C CYS A 93 32.31 28.21 -32.05
N GLU A 94 30.99 28.01 -32.05
CA GLU A 94 29.99 28.92 -32.62
C GLU A 94 29.34 29.79 -31.53
N SER A 95 29.13 31.08 -31.81
CA SER A 95 28.39 31.99 -30.91
C SER A 95 26.88 31.79 -30.92
N HIS A 96 26.36 31.16 -31.97
CA HIS A 96 24.94 30.86 -32.12
C HIS A 96 24.78 29.41 -32.53
N VAL A 97 23.91 28.69 -31.82
CA VAL A 97 23.54 27.31 -32.13
C VAL A 97 22.22 27.37 -32.88
N GLY A 98 22.23 26.98 -34.15
CA GLY A 98 21.03 26.92 -34.97
C GLY A 98 20.12 25.73 -34.61
N GLU A 99 18.88 25.78 -35.09
CA GLU A 99 17.85 24.77 -34.82
C GLU A 99 18.25 23.36 -35.28
N GLU A 100 18.93 23.23 -36.43
CA GLU A 100 19.43 21.94 -36.94
C GLU A 100 20.38 21.28 -35.93
N LYS A 101 21.29 22.05 -35.33
CA LYS A 101 22.28 21.56 -34.37
C LYS A 101 21.65 21.24 -33.01
N LEU A 102 20.61 21.99 -32.60
CA LEU A 102 19.80 21.65 -31.42
C LEU A 102 19.02 20.36 -31.65
N ASN A 103 18.44 20.17 -32.83
CA ASN A 103 17.73 18.94 -33.18
C ASN A 103 18.66 17.73 -33.23
N GLU A 104 19.87 17.88 -33.80
CA GLU A 104 20.91 16.87 -33.74
C GLU A 104 21.25 16.52 -32.28
N TYR A 105 21.54 17.53 -31.44
CA TYR A 105 21.81 17.34 -30.01
C TYR A 105 20.69 16.58 -29.29
N LYS A 106 19.44 16.98 -29.52
CA LYS A 106 18.26 16.34 -28.96
C LYS A 106 18.15 14.87 -29.38
N MET A 107 18.32 14.56 -30.66
CA MET A 107 18.21 13.19 -31.17
C MET A 107 19.31 12.28 -30.62
N VAL A 108 20.55 12.77 -30.56
CA VAL A 108 21.67 12.02 -29.98
C VAL A 108 21.42 11.82 -28.48
N LEU A 109 20.97 12.84 -27.74
CA LEU A 109 20.65 12.73 -26.32
C LEU A 109 19.58 11.66 -26.06
N LEU A 110 18.47 11.67 -26.79
CA LEU A 110 17.42 10.66 -26.65
C LEU A 110 17.94 9.25 -26.96
N SER A 111 18.77 9.09 -27.99
CA SER A 111 19.42 7.82 -28.32
C SER A 111 20.34 7.32 -27.18
N LYS A 112 21.13 8.19 -26.57
CA LYS A 112 21.99 7.83 -25.42
C LYS A 112 21.19 7.45 -24.18
N LEU A 113 20.09 8.17 -23.90
CA LEU A 113 19.20 7.86 -22.78
C LEU A 113 18.51 6.49 -22.96
N LEU A 114 18.06 6.17 -24.17
CA LEU A 114 17.40 4.90 -24.49
C LEU A 114 18.38 3.71 -24.51
N SER A 115 19.53 3.85 -25.17
CA SER A 115 20.48 2.75 -25.39
C SER A 115 21.07 2.17 -24.10
N LYS A 116 21.24 2.99 -23.07
CA LYS A 116 21.77 2.55 -21.79
C LYS A 116 20.69 2.00 -20.84
N LYS A 117 19.42 1.87 -21.29
CA LYS A 117 18.24 1.61 -20.44
C LYS A 117 18.16 2.56 -19.23
N ILE A 118 18.76 3.76 -19.37
CA ILE A 118 18.88 4.74 -18.28
C ILE A 118 17.52 5.34 -17.96
N SER A 119 16.70 5.53 -18.99
CA SER A 119 15.43 6.23 -18.86
C SER A 119 14.49 5.90 -20.03
N VAL A 120 13.19 6.09 -19.80
CA VAL A 120 12.15 6.04 -20.83
C VAL A 120 11.79 7.45 -21.33
N VAL A 121 12.60 8.47 -20.99
CA VAL A 121 12.46 9.84 -21.49
C VAL A 121 12.50 9.84 -23.02
N LYS A 122 11.44 10.42 -23.61
CA LYS A 122 11.25 10.51 -25.06
C LYS A 122 10.99 11.93 -25.52
N HIS A 123 10.21 12.69 -24.76
CA HIS A 123 9.66 13.96 -25.19
C HIS A 123 10.33 15.09 -24.40
N ILE A 124 11.36 15.68 -25.00
CA ILE A 124 12.09 16.83 -24.44
C ILE A 124 11.99 18.04 -25.34
N LEU A 125 11.88 19.22 -24.73
CA LEU A 125 12.08 20.50 -25.38
C LEU A 125 13.52 20.96 -25.13
N LEU A 126 14.18 21.43 -26.19
CA LEU A 126 15.56 21.91 -26.14
C LEU A 126 15.69 23.24 -26.88
N ASP A 127 16.04 24.30 -26.15
CA ASP A 127 16.21 25.65 -26.69
C ASP A 127 17.59 26.22 -26.36
N ALA A 128 18.16 27.03 -27.25
CA ALA A 128 19.29 27.89 -26.90
C ALA A 128 18.79 29.22 -26.32
N VAL A 129 19.20 29.55 -25.10
CA VAL A 129 18.74 30.74 -24.36
C VAL A 129 19.89 31.71 -24.10
N GLN A 130 19.57 33.00 -23.97
CA GLN A 130 20.57 34.03 -23.67
C GLN A 130 20.94 34.07 -22.18
N ASP A 131 19.98 33.76 -21.31
CA ASP A 131 20.18 33.66 -19.88
C ASP A 131 19.30 32.56 -19.27
N THR A 132 19.44 32.39 -17.96
CA THR A 132 18.73 31.36 -17.18
C THR A 132 17.58 31.95 -16.36
N ARG A 133 17.05 33.13 -16.71
CA ARG A 133 15.96 33.79 -15.96
C ARG A 133 14.58 33.36 -16.45
N ASP A 134 14.47 33.05 -17.74
CA ASP A 134 13.21 32.69 -18.37
C ASP A 134 12.79 31.24 -18.11
N ILE A 135 11.67 31.06 -17.40
CA ILE A 135 11.11 29.76 -17.03
C ILE A 135 9.77 29.55 -17.75
N ILE A 136 9.73 28.52 -18.60
CA ILE A 136 8.51 28.09 -19.32
C ILE A 136 7.68 27.05 -18.54
N PRO A 137 6.37 26.97 -18.79
CA PRO A 137 5.51 25.92 -18.25
C PRO A 137 5.89 24.53 -18.79
N GLN A 138 5.61 23.50 -18.00
CA GLN A 138 5.87 22.08 -18.30
C GLN A 138 4.67 21.23 -17.83
N PRO A 139 4.48 20.01 -18.37
CA PRO A 139 3.38 19.14 -17.96
C PRO A 139 3.42 18.77 -16.47
N LEU A 140 2.26 18.49 -15.88
CA LEU A 140 2.10 18.04 -14.50
C LEU A 140 2.57 16.60 -14.32
N ILE A 141 3.17 16.30 -13.17
CA ILE A 141 3.57 14.95 -12.76
C ILE A 141 2.74 14.59 -11.53
N SER A 142 1.99 13.49 -11.60
CA SER A 142 1.20 12.99 -10.47
C SER A 142 2.11 12.57 -9.31
N GLU A 143 1.78 12.97 -8.09
CA GLU A 143 2.55 12.61 -6.89
C GLU A 143 2.57 11.10 -6.65
N HIS A 144 1.43 10.44 -6.83
CA HIS A 144 1.35 8.99 -6.72
C HIS A 144 2.28 8.31 -7.75
N ASP A 145 2.26 8.76 -9.01
CA ASP A 145 3.11 8.19 -10.06
C ASP A 145 4.60 8.39 -9.78
N PHE A 146 4.98 9.57 -9.29
CA PHE A 146 6.35 9.86 -8.88
C PHE A 146 6.82 9.00 -7.71
N GLU A 147 6.04 8.89 -6.63
CA GLU A 147 6.40 8.06 -5.47
C GLU A 147 6.54 6.58 -5.88
N MET A 148 5.61 6.08 -6.70
CA MET A 148 5.70 4.75 -7.29
C MET A 148 6.99 4.55 -8.11
N HIS A 149 7.28 5.45 -9.04
CA HIS A 149 8.47 5.36 -9.89
C HIS A 149 9.76 5.44 -9.06
N LYS A 150 9.80 6.33 -8.06
CA LYS A 150 10.92 6.49 -7.14
C LYS A 150 11.21 5.19 -6.38
N LEU A 151 10.18 4.53 -5.84
CA LEU A 151 10.34 3.27 -5.10
C LEU A 151 10.72 2.11 -6.03
N LEU A 152 10.16 2.06 -7.25
CA LEU A 152 10.56 1.08 -8.27
C LEU A 152 12.04 1.23 -8.65
N LEU A 153 12.53 2.45 -8.85
CA LEU A 153 13.95 2.70 -9.11
C LEU A 153 14.84 2.30 -7.93
N CYS A 154 14.41 2.58 -6.70
CA CYS A 154 15.13 2.15 -5.50
C CYS A 154 15.22 0.61 -5.42
N SER A 155 14.10 -0.10 -5.63
CA SER A 155 14.06 -1.56 -5.65
C SER A 155 14.92 -2.16 -6.78
N ALA A 156 14.89 -1.57 -7.98
CA ALA A 156 15.72 -1.99 -9.11
C ALA A 156 17.22 -1.86 -8.79
N ARG A 157 17.64 -0.75 -8.17
CA ARG A 157 19.04 -0.55 -7.75
C ARG A 157 19.50 -1.55 -6.69
N ILE A 158 18.62 -1.90 -5.73
CA ILE A 158 18.92 -2.95 -4.74
C ILE A 158 19.04 -4.32 -5.44
N SER A 159 18.18 -4.60 -6.41
CA SER A 159 18.24 -5.83 -7.21
C SER A 159 19.56 -5.94 -7.98
N GLU A 160 20.01 -4.85 -8.63
CA GLU A 160 21.30 -4.78 -9.31
C GLU A 160 22.47 -5.04 -8.35
N MET A 161 22.46 -4.44 -7.16
CA MET A 161 23.46 -4.71 -6.12
C MET A 161 23.48 -6.18 -5.68
N SER A 162 22.34 -6.87 -5.71
CA SER A 162 22.24 -8.29 -5.33
C SER A 162 22.75 -9.22 -6.43
N ALA A 163 22.52 -8.89 -7.70
CA ALA A 163 22.93 -9.71 -8.85
C ALA A 163 24.46 -9.82 -9.01
N GLU A 164 25.20 -8.83 -8.52
CA GLU A 164 26.67 -8.82 -8.55
C GLU A 164 27.30 -9.70 -7.45
N SER A 165 26.53 -10.15 -6.44
CA SER A 165 27.02 -10.98 -5.33
C SER A 165 26.25 -12.31 -5.21
N MET A 166 26.90 -13.45 -5.43
CA MET A 166 26.27 -14.78 -5.38
C MET A 166 25.72 -15.18 -3.99
N GLU A 167 25.93 -14.39 -2.93
CA GLU A 167 25.62 -14.76 -1.54
C GLU A 167 24.47 -13.95 -0.88
N ARG A 168 23.80 -13.03 -1.59
CA ARG A 168 22.73 -12.17 -1.00
C ARG A 168 21.34 -12.48 -1.52
N THR A 169 20.89 -13.72 -1.33
CA THR A 169 19.54 -14.19 -1.70
C THR A 169 18.43 -13.36 -1.01
N ASP A 170 18.68 -12.90 0.22
CA ASP A 170 17.71 -12.13 1.01
C ASP A 170 17.45 -10.72 0.42
N LEU A 171 18.46 -10.07 -0.17
CA LEU A 171 18.29 -8.74 -0.80
C LEU A 171 17.47 -8.83 -2.09
N PHE A 172 17.69 -9.88 -2.87
CA PHE A 172 16.90 -10.14 -4.06
C PHE A 172 15.44 -10.43 -3.68
N ILE A 173 15.21 -11.26 -2.65
CA ILE A 173 13.87 -11.55 -2.13
C ILE A 173 13.18 -10.29 -1.62
N ALA A 174 13.88 -9.44 -0.86
CA ALA A 174 13.33 -8.18 -0.36
C ALA A 174 12.94 -7.22 -1.49
N ALA A 175 13.79 -7.06 -2.51
CA ALA A 175 13.50 -6.21 -3.65
C ALA A 175 12.30 -6.73 -4.48
N GLU A 176 12.21 -8.05 -4.68
CA GLU A 176 11.06 -8.69 -5.35
C GLU A 176 9.78 -8.58 -4.50
N ASN A 177 9.86 -8.70 -3.17
CA ASN A 177 8.72 -8.47 -2.28
C ASN A 177 8.20 -7.03 -2.38
N ILE A 178 9.10 -6.04 -2.30
CA ILE A 178 8.74 -4.62 -2.46
C ILE A 178 8.12 -4.38 -3.83
N LYS A 179 8.67 -4.97 -4.89
CA LYS A 179 8.11 -4.88 -6.23
C LYS A 179 6.72 -5.50 -6.31
N SER A 180 6.48 -6.63 -5.65
CA SER A 180 5.17 -7.25 -5.52
C SER A 180 4.20 -6.34 -4.76
N GLU A 181 4.60 -5.77 -3.63
CA GLU A 181 3.78 -4.81 -2.86
C GLU A 181 3.43 -3.56 -3.67
N LEU A 182 4.38 -3.02 -4.44
CA LEU A 182 4.13 -1.90 -5.35
C LEU A 182 3.16 -2.29 -6.48
N GLU A 183 3.26 -3.49 -7.05
CA GLU A 183 2.28 -3.97 -8.03
C GLU A 183 0.89 -4.19 -7.41
N GLU A 184 0.82 -4.64 -6.15
CA GLU A 184 -0.45 -4.74 -5.41
C GLU A 184 -1.05 -3.36 -5.14
N LEU A 185 -0.25 -2.34 -4.83
CA LEU A 185 -0.72 -0.97 -4.64
C LEU A 185 -1.36 -0.38 -5.90
N LYS A 186 -0.87 -0.73 -7.10
CA LYS A 186 -1.52 -0.31 -8.36
C LYS A 186 -2.95 -0.83 -8.51
N ASP A 187 -3.28 -1.92 -7.82
CA ASP A 187 -4.58 -2.56 -7.88
C ASP A 187 -5.50 -2.11 -6.71
N HIS A 188 -5.02 -1.29 -5.78
CA HIS A 188 -5.83 -0.67 -4.73
C HIS A 188 -6.40 0.66 -5.22
N TYR A 189 -7.67 0.64 -5.64
CA TYR A 189 -8.31 1.83 -6.18
C TYR A 189 -8.83 2.77 -5.09
N THR A 190 -8.49 4.07 -5.19
CA THR A 190 -9.22 5.14 -4.53
C THR A 190 -10.47 5.45 -5.36
N ARG A 191 -11.65 5.29 -4.75
CA ARG A 191 -12.94 5.37 -5.46
C ARG A 191 -13.59 6.75 -5.34
N PHE A 192 -13.94 7.32 -6.49
CA PHE A 192 -14.63 8.61 -6.61
C PHE A 192 -16.04 8.39 -7.17
N ALA A 193 -17.09 8.77 -6.43
CA ALA A 193 -18.44 8.82 -6.96
C ALA A 193 -18.71 10.18 -7.60
N LEU A 194 -19.08 10.22 -8.87
CA LEU A 194 -19.49 11.44 -9.56
C LEU A 194 -21.02 11.55 -9.60
N LEU A 195 -21.56 12.55 -8.93
CA LEU A 195 -22.99 12.78 -8.74
C LEU A 195 -23.41 14.15 -9.29
N SER A 196 -24.61 14.20 -9.88
CA SER A 196 -25.27 15.41 -10.34
C SER A 196 -26.76 15.15 -10.46
N GLN A 197 -27.56 16.22 -10.37
CA GLN A 197 -29.00 16.18 -10.60
C GLN A 197 -29.30 15.85 -12.08
N ASN A 198 -30.17 14.86 -12.32
CA ASN A 198 -30.63 14.44 -13.66
C ASN A 198 -29.48 14.22 -14.67
N GLY A 199 -28.31 13.74 -14.24
CA GLY A 199 -27.23 13.47 -15.20
C GLY A 199 -26.40 14.68 -15.66
N LYS A 200 -26.81 15.92 -15.35
CA LYS A 200 -26.23 17.16 -15.89
C LYS A 200 -24.70 17.23 -15.73
N GLY A 201 -24.00 17.44 -16.84
CA GLY A 201 -22.56 17.76 -16.90
C GLY A 201 -21.58 16.65 -16.53
N LYS A 202 -22.02 15.49 -16.00
CA LYS A 202 -21.11 14.42 -15.54
C LYS A 202 -20.32 13.77 -16.67
N SER A 203 -21.04 13.19 -17.64
CA SER A 203 -20.46 12.49 -18.78
C SER A 203 -19.59 13.43 -19.61
N PHE A 204 -20.03 14.69 -19.73
CA PHE A 204 -19.28 15.73 -20.43
C PHE A 204 -17.92 16.00 -19.78
N ILE A 205 -17.88 16.28 -18.47
CA ILE A 205 -16.61 16.54 -17.75
C ILE A 205 -15.68 15.33 -17.84
N LEU A 206 -16.22 14.11 -17.68
CA LEU A 206 -15.42 12.88 -17.78
C LEU A 206 -14.87 12.66 -19.20
N ASN A 207 -15.71 12.78 -20.23
CA ASN A 207 -15.30 12.66 -21.63
C ASN A 207 -14.16 13.63 -21.97
N LEU A 208 -14.26 14.85 -21.45
CA LEU A 208 -13.29 15.90 -21.66
C LEU A 208 -11.95 15.64 -20.94
N LEU A 209 -11.99 15.23 -19.67
CA LEU A 209 -10.79 14.84 -18.94
C LEU A 209 -10.10 13.64 -19.61
N MET A 210 -10.87 12.65 -20.07
CA MET A 210 -10.34 11.49 -20.79
C MET A 210 -9.69 11.89 -22.12
N LEU A 211 -10.34 12.74 -22.92
CA LEU A 211 -9.83 13.27 -24.19
C LEU A 211 -8.54 14.09 -24.01
N MET A 212 -8.45 14.89 -22.94
CA MET A 212 -7.27 15.71 -22.63
C MET A 212 -6.08 14.88 -22.12
N THR A 213 -6.32 13.67 -21.64
CA THR A 213 -5.31 12.87 -20.95
C THR A 213 -5.11 11.48 -21.55
N SER A 214 -5.72 11.18 -22.69
CA SER A 214 -5.54 9.91 -23.40
C SER A 214 -4.08 9.72 -23.85
N ASP A 215 -3.65 8.46 -23.91
CA ASP A 215 -2.38 8.12 -24.54
C ASP A 215 -2.45 8.40 -26.04
N ASN A 216 -1.35 8.85 -26.62
CA ASN A 216 -1.27 9.02 -28.06
C ASN A 216 -1.07 7.68 -28.78
N GLU A 217 -1.22 7.67 -30.10
CA GLU A 217 -1.13 6.45 -30.92
C GLU A 217 0.22 5.72 -30.78
N GLU A 218 1.34 6.46 -30.65
CA GLU A 218 2.66 5.86 -30.46
C GLU A 218 2.79 5.17 -29.08
N GLU A 219 2.36 5.86 -28.03
CA GLU A 219 2.34 5.34 -26.66
C GLU A 219 1.43 4.11 -26.57
N TYR A 220 0.22 4.20 -27.14
CA TYR A 220 -0.76 3.11 -27.18
C TYR A 220 -0.20 1.86 -27.85
N ARG A 221 0.37 2.00 -29.05
CA ARG A 221 0.94 0.87 -29.78
C ARG A 221 2.10 0.23 -29.02
N LYS A 222 3.01 1.05 -28.48
CA LYS A 222 4.16 0.55 -27.72
C LYS A 222 3.75 -0.19 -26.45
N ASN A 223 2.76 0.33 -25.71
CA ASN A 223 2.24 -0.32 -24.50
C ASN A 223 1.61 -1.69 -24.80
N ASN A 224 1.21 -1.92 -26.05
CA ASN A 224 0.46 -3.09 -26.49
C ASN A 224 1.18 -3.97 -27.53
N GLU A 225 2.44 -3.69 -27.87
CA GLU A 225 3.23 -4.46 -28.87
C GLU A 225 3.24 -5.97 -28.62
N ASN A 226 3.19 -6.39 -27.36
CA ASN A 226 3.21 -7.78 -26.94
C ASN A 226 1.88 -8.26 -26.33
N LEU A 227 0.77 -7.56 -26.61
CA LEU A 227 -0.54 -7.91 -26.09
C LEU A 227 -1.03 -9.22 -26.73
N LYS A 228 -0.85 -10.33 -26.02
CA LYS A 228 -1.30 -11.65 -26.47
C LYS A 228 -2.72 -12.00 -26.00
N MET A 229 -3.19 -11.40 -24.90
CA MET A 229 -4.42 -11.79 -24.21
C MET A 229 -5.10 -10.57 -23.55
N PRO A 230 -6.44 -10.60 -23.32
CA PRO A 230 -7.13 -9.56 -22.56
C PRO A 230 -6.56 -9.44 -21.15
N LYS A 231 -6.32 -8.20 -20.70
CA LYS A 231 -5.78 -7.88 -19.37
C LYS A 231 -6.88 -7.44 -18.40
N VAL A 232 -8.04 -8.10 -18.39
CA VAL A 232 -9.10 -7.82 -17.40
C VAL A 232 -8.68 -8.46 -16.07
N LYS A 233 -7.73 -7.79 -15.39
CA LYS A 233 -7.02 -8.31 -14.21
C LYS A 233 -7.97 -8.84 -13.13
N ASP A 234 -9.10 -8.18 -12.91
CA ASP A 234 -10.04 -8.53 -11.85
C ASP A 234 -10.80 -9.82 -12.15
N PHE A 235 -11.18 -10.03 -13.41
CA PHE A 235 -11.82 -11.27 -13.86
C PHE A 235 -10.83 -12.44 -13.90
N ILE A 236 -9.57 -12.18 -14.27
CA ILE A 236 -8.51 -13.20 -14.28
C ILE A 236 -8.15 -13.62 -12.84
N LYS A 237 -8.11 -12.67 -11.89
CA LYS A 237 -7.80 -12.95 -10.48
C LYS A 237 -8.84 -13.84 -9.82
N SER A 238 -10.13 -13.64 -10.10
CA SER A 238 -11.21 -14.44 -9.53
C SER A 238 -11.27 -15.89 -10.05
N HIS A 239 -10.61 -16.18 -11.18
CA HIS A 239 -10.63 -17.49 -11.83
C HIS A 239 -9.28 -18.23 -11.81
N LYS A 240 -8.34 -17.85 -10.92
CA LYS A 240 -6.95 -18.40 -10.81
C LYS A 240 -6.82 -19.93 -10.67
N HIS A 241 -7.92 -20.66 -10.45
CA HIS A 241 -7.94 -22.12 -10.25
C HIS A 241 -8.64 -22.91 -11.37
N GLN A 242 -9.15 -22.24 -12.41
CA GLN A 242 -9.78 -22.90 -13.57
C GLN A 242 -9.00 -22.65 -14.86
N ASP A 243 -9.10 -23.57 -15.80
CA ASP A 243 -8.38 -23.53 -17.07
C ASP A 243 -8.93 -22.38 -17.95
N PHE A 244 -8.17 -21.28 -17.99
CA PHE A 244 -8.55 -19.97 -18.56
C PHE A 244 -9.08 -20.05 -19.99
N ALA A 245 -8.51 -20.97 -20.80
CA ALA A 245 -8.90 -21.18 -22.19
C ALA A 245 -10.33 -21.73 -22.35
N THR A 246 -10.82 -22.49 -21.37
CA THR A 246 -12.15 -23.10 -21.38
C THR A 246 -13.19 -22.31 -20.60
N SER A 247 -12.81 -21.58 -19.55
CA SER A 247 -13.76 -20.86 -18.68
C SER A 247 -13.95 -19.39 -19.04
N VAL A 248 -12.95 -18.72 -19.64
CA VAL A 248 -12.98 -17.26 -19.86
C VAL A 248 -13.16 -16.90 -21.34
N MET A 249 -12.47 -17.60 -22.25
CA MET A 249 -12.52 -17.32 -23.69
C MET A 249 -13.94 -17.31 -24.31
N PRO A 250 -14.90 -18.17 -23.90
CA PRO A 250 -16.27 -18.11 -24.43
C PRO A 250 -17.01 -16.80 -24.15
N HIS A 251 -16.55 -16.02 -23.17
CA HIS A 251 -17.14 -14.75 -22.73
C HIS A 251 -16.38 -13.53 -23.25
N CYS A 252 -15.32 -13.75 -24.05
CA CYS A 252 -14.42 -12.73 -24.57
C CYS A 252 -14.78 -12.36 -26.01
N HIS A 253 -15.06 -11.08 -26.25
CA HIS A 253 -15.41 -10.50 -27.54
C HIS A 253 -14.34 -9.48 -27.96
N GLN A 254 -13.60 -9.77 -29.02
CA GLN A 254 -12.67 -8.80 -29.57
C GLN A 254 -13.44 -7.72 -30.35
N PHE A 255 -12.99 -6.47 -30.26
CA PHE A 255 -13.56 -5.37 -31.05
C PHE A 255 -13.47 -5.67 -32.55
N LYS A 256 -14.57 -5.36 -33.26
CA LYS A 256 -14.63 -5.40 -34.72
C LYS A 256 -13.95 -4.15 -35.29
N ASP A 257 -13.30 -4.29 -36.43
CA ASP A 257 -12.70 -3.14 -37.12
C ASP A 257 -13.80 -2.19 -37.59
N THR A 258 -13.77 -0.95 -37.12
CA THR A 258 -14.69 0.12 -37.53
C THR A 258 -14.23 0.70 -38.87
N LYS A 259 -15.12 0.75 -39.87
CA LYS A 259 -14.83 1.32 -41.20
C LYS A 259 -14.88 2.86 -41.25
N ASP A 260 -15.17 3.50 -40.12
CA ASP A 260 -15.47 4.94 -39.99
C ASP A 260 -14.33 5.73 -39.30
N GLU A 261 -13.06 5.39 -39.57
CA GLU A 261 -11.93 6.17 -39.05
C GLU A 261 -11.97 7.62 -39.55
N ASP A 262 -12.48 7.86 -40.76
CA ASP A 262 -12.62 9.19 -41.37
C ASP A 262 -13.69 10.05 -40.67
N ALA A 263 -14.80 9.45 -40.21
CA ALA A 263 -15.86 10.15 -39.45
C ALA A 263 -15.38 10.60 -38.06
N ALA A 264 -14.44 9.86 -37.45
CA ALA A 264 -13.87 10.19 -36.16
C ALA A 264 -12.81 11.31 -36.20
N MET A 265 -12.13 11.51 -37.34
CA MET A 265 -11.36 12.73 -37.56
C MET A 265 -12.25 13.97 -37.72
N LEU A 266 -13.49 13.79 -38.21
CA LEU A 266 -14.47 14.87 -38.37
C LEU A 266 -15.18 15.26 -37.06
N SER A 267 -15.40 14.32 -36.13
CA SER A 267 -16.08 14.63 -34.85
C SER A 267 -15.29 15.56 -33.93
N LEU A 268 -13.97 15.63 -34.14
CA LEU A 268 -13.08 16.59 -33.49
C LEU A 268 -12.66 17.73 -34.43
N SER A 269 -13.03 17.72 -35.72
CA SER A 269 -12.63 18.79 -36.67
C SER A 269 -13.37 20.11 -36.45
N ASN A 270 -14.59 20.07 -35.91
CA ASN A 270 -15.41 21.26 -35.60
C ASN A 270 -14.84 22.10 -34.44
N ILE A 271 -13.83 21.58 -33.75
CA ILE A 271 -13.12 22.23 -32.64
C ILE A 271 -12.52 23.58 -33.04
N GLY A 272 -12.03 23.71 -34.28
CA GLY A 272 -11.41 24.95 -34.78
C GLY A 272 -12.39 26.10 -35.04
N GLU A 273 -13.60 25.80 -35.53
CA GLU A 273 -14.64 26.82 -35.84
C GLU A 273 -15.28 27.41 -34.57
N TYR A 274 -15.24 26.66 -33.47
CA TYR A 274 -15.72 27.10 -32.16
C TYR A 274 -14.99 28.37 -31.68
N PHE A 275 -13.67 28.40 -31.84
CA PHE A 275 -12.78 29.46 -31.33
C PHE A 275 -13.07 30.86 -31.89
N THR A 276 -13.53 30.96 -33.13
CA THR A 276 -13.67 32.23 -33.82
C THR A 276 -15.06 32.86 -33.66
N HIS A 277 -16.13 32.05 -33.55
CA HIS A 277 -17.49 32.56 -33.71
C HIS A 277 -18.55 32.03 -32.73
N LYS A 278 -18.35 30.89 -32.05
CA LYS A 278 -19.37 30.25 -31.20
C LYS A 278 -18.94 30.25 -29.73
N LYS A 279 -19.85 30.56 -28.79
CA LYS A 279 -19.56 30.66 -27.33
C LYS A 279 -20.02 29.44 -26.51
N ARG A 280 -20.52 28.39 -27.18
CA ARG A 280 -20.87 27.08 -26.62
C ARG A 280 -20.26 25.90 -27.39
N LEU A 281 -19.67 24.95 -26.66
CA LEU A 281 -18.90 23.82 -27.18
C LEU A 281 -19.82 22.66 -27.58
N GLU A 282 -19.91 22.35 -28.88
CA GLU A 282 -20.59 21.16 -29.40
C GLU A 282 -19.53 20.09 -29.71
N ILE A 283 -19.37 19.13 -28.79
CA ILE A 283 -18.43 18.00 -28.93
C ILE A 283 -19.21 16.69 -28.90
N GLU A 284 -18.90 15.79 -29.83
CA GLU A 284 -19.36 14.41 -29.74
C GLU A 284 -18.72 13.72 -28.52
N PRO A 285 -19.48 12.89 -27.77
CA PRO A 285 -18.94 12.20 -26.62
C PRO A 285 -17.67 11.40 -26.95
N TYR A 286 -16.67 11.41 -26.05
CA TYR A 286 -15.42 10.67 -26.25
C TYR A 286 -15.63 9.16 -26.07
N ILE A 287 -16.28 8.75 -24.98
CA ILE A 287 -16.70 7.37 -24.68
C ILE A 287 -18.12 7.34 -24.11
N LEU A 288 -18.38 8.10 -23.05
CA LEU A 288 -19.64 8.07 -22.30
C LEU A 288 -20.76 8.77 -23.07
N ALA A 289 -21.93 8.17 -23.14
CA ALA A 289 -23.08 8.75 -23.83
C ALA A 289 -23.54 10.06 -23.17
N GLN A 290 -23.87 11.06 -23.99
CA GLN A 290 -24.42 12.35 -23.55
C GLN A 290 -25.49 12.82 -24.53
N LYS A 291 -26.55 13.43 -24.01
CA LYS A 291 -27.64 14.01 -24.81
C LYS A 291 -27.75 15.50 -24.56
N GLU A 292 -27.93 16.27 -25.62
CA GLU A 292 -28.18 17.70 -25.50
C GLU A 292 -29.66 17.98 -25.17
N ILE A 293 -29.91 18.73 -24.09
CA ILE A 293 -31.25 19.16 -23.65
C ILE A 293 -31.16 20.61 -23.17
N ASP A 294 -32.01 21.51 -23.68
CA ASP A 294 -32.12 22.92 -23.23
C ASP A 294 -30.78 23.64 -23.03
N ARG A 295 -29.86 23.44 -24.00
CA ARG A 295 -28.52 24.01 -24.01
C ARG A 295 -27.55 23.49 -22.91
N SER A 296 -27.82 22.34 -22.30
CA SER A 296 -26.87 21.57 -21.47
C SER A 296 -26.67 20.15 -21.99
N TYR A 297 -25.61 19.49 -21.54
CA TYR A 297 -25.40 18.06 -21.74
C TYR A 297 -25.82 17.25 -20.51
N ASP A 298 -26.75 16.33 -20.73
CA ASP A 298 -27.26 15.41 -19.72
C ASP A 298 -26.69 14.00 -19.97
N SER A 299 -26.28 13.33 -18.90
CA SER A 299 -25.91 11.91 -18.94
C SER A 299 -27.14 11.06 -19.24
N THR A 300 -27.02 10.11 -20.17
CA THR A 300 -28.09 9.13 -20.46
C THR A 300 -27.90 7.80 -19.74
N THR A 301 -26.91 7.72 -18.84
CA THR A 301 -26.51 6.48 -18.19
C THR A 301 -27.53 6.05 -17.14
N LYS A 302 -28.06 4.82 -17.27
CA LYS A 302 -29.02 4.21 -16.33
C LYS A 302 -28.40 3.28 -15.28
N CYS A 303 -27.11 2.93 -15.42
CA CYS A 303 -26.38 2.07 -14.50
C CYS A 303 -25.10 2.75 -13.99
N ILE A 304 -24.37 2.11 -13.08
CA ILE A 304 -23.06 2.60 -12.66
C ILE A 304 -22.02 2.21 -13.71
N ILE A 305 -21.25 3.19 -14.18
CA ILE A 305 -20.07 2.96 -15.02
C ILE A 305 -18.81 3.24 -14.20
N SER A 306 -17.97 2.23 -14.05
CA SER A 306 -16.65 2.34 -13.43
C SER A 306 -15.57 2.58 -14.49
N LEU A 307 -14.86 3.70 -14.37
CA LEU A 307 -13.72 4.05 -15.21
C LEU A 307 -12.41 3.75 -14.48
N ARG A 308 -11.56 2.93 -15.11
CA ARG A 308 -10.24 2.54 -14.59
C ARG A 308 -9.16 2.69 -15.65
N TYR A 309 -7.92 2.86 -15.21
CA TYR A 309 -6.79 2.86 -16.13
C TYR A 309 -6.59 1.48 -16.77
N GLY A 310 -6.49 1.45 -18.10
CA GLY A 310 -6.15 0.27 -18.89
C GLY A 310 -5.09 0.62 -19.92
N THR A 311 -4.15 -0.29 -20.20
CA THR A 311 -3.16 -0.06 -21.28
C THR A 311 -3.77 -0.19 -22.69
N VAL A 312 -4.93 -0.83 -22.79
CA VAL A 312 -5.72 -1.04 -24.00
C VAL A 312 -7.19 -0.78 -23.64
N TYR A 313 -8.01 -0.35 -24.61
CA TYR A 313 -9.45 -0.18 -24.40
C TYR A 313 -10.10 -1.55 -24.14
N GLN A 314 -10.81 -1.68 -23.00
CA GLN A 314 -11.51 -2.88 -22.60
C GLN A 314 -12.80 -2.51 -21.85
N MET A 315 -13.77 -3.41 -21.88
CA MET A 315 -15.00 -3.29 -21.12
C MET A 315 -15.40 -4.63 -20.52
N SER A 316 -15.89 -4.62 -19.30
CA SER A 316 -16.52 -5.75 -18.64
C SER A 316 -17.95 -5.36 -18.29
N VAL A 317 -18.91 -6.11 -18.81
CA VAL A 317 -20.34 -5.93 -18.51
C VAL A 317 -20.77 -7.08 -17.62
N GLN A 318 -21.23 -6.75 -16.41
CA GLN A 318 -21.79 -7.74 -15.49
C GLN A 318 -23.30 -7.62 -15.49
N HIS A 319 -23.99 -8.74 -15.70
CA HIS A 319 -25.45 -8.83 -15.61
C HIS A 319 -25.87 -9.35 -14.24
N PHE A 320 -27.04 -8.91 -13.76
CA PHE A 320 -27.67 -9.51 -12.58
C PHE A 320 -27.99 -10.98 -12.84
N SER A 321 -27.82 -11.81 -11.82
CA SER A 321 -28.28 -13.19 -11.84
C SER A 321 -29.81 -13.24 -11.87
N LYS A 322 -30.35 -14.38 -12.31
CA LYS A 322 -31.79 -14.64 -12.30
C LYS A 322 -32.38 -14.38 -10.90
N GLN A 323 -31.72 -14.89 -9.87
CA GLN A 323 -32.19 -14.75 -8.49
C GLN A 323 -32.19 -13.28 -8.06
N GLU A 324 -31.11 -12.54 -8.33
CA GLU A 324 -31.05 -11.10 -8.00
C GLU A 324 -32.16 -10.30 -8.71
N LEU A 325 -32.44 -10.59 -9.99
CA LEU A 325 -33.52 -9.91 -10.71
C LEU A 325 -34.91 -10.28 -10.15
N GLN A 326 -35.11 -11.54 -9.75
CA GLN A 326 -36.36 -12.01 -9.16
C GLN A 326 -36.59 -11.34 -7.80
N GLU A 327 -35.58 -11.32 -6.94
CA GLU A 327 -35.61 -10.65 -5.64
C GLU A 327 -35.87 -9.15 -5.81
N GLN A 328 -35.19 -8.48 -6.75
CA GLN A 328 -35.41 -7.06 -7.05
C GLN A 328 -36.85 -6.79 -7.46
N LEU A 329 -37.37 -7.51 -8.45
CA LEU A 329 -38.76 -7.30 -8.88
C LEU A 329 -39.75 -7.67 -7.77
N PHE A 330 -39.49 -8.71 -6.98
CA PHE A 330 -40.37 -9.13 -5.91
C PHE A 330 -40.41 -8.14 -4.74
N GLU A 331 -39.27 -7.66 -4.26
CA GLU A 331 -39.21 -6.60 -3.24
C GLU A 331 -39.95 -5.36 -3.71
N LEU A 332 -39.82 -5.01 -5.00
CA LEU A 332 -40.47 -3.83 -5.58
C LEU A 332 -41.99 -4.00 -5.72
N VAL A 333 -42.49 -5.22 -5.90
CA VAL A 333 -43.92 -5.55 -6.01
C VAL A 333 -44.58 -5.76 -4.65
N THR A 334 -43.81 -6.12 -3.63
CA THR A 334 -44.29 -6.38 -2.26
C THR A 334 -44.16 -5.18 -1.32
N LEU A 335 -43.56 -4.07 -1.78
CA LEU A 335 -43.59 -2.78 -1.08
C LEU A 335 -45.03 -2.25 -1.02
N ASN A 336 -45.77 -2.68 0.02
CA ASN A 336 -47.08 -2.14 0.36
C ASN A 336 -46.99 -0.63 0.64
N ASP A 337 -48.05 0.10 0.30
CA ASP A 337 -48.23 1.54 0.57
C ASP A 337 -47.90 1.98 2.02
N GLU A 338 -47.86 1.05 2.99
CA GLU A 338 -47.69 1.33 4.42
C GLU A 338 -46.25 1.66 4.87
N ASP A 339 -45.20 1.28 4.13
CA ASP A 339 -43.80 1.55 4.50
C ASP A 339 -43.20 2.81 3.83
N THR A 340 -43.97 3.50 2.97
CA THR A 340 -43.58 4.84 2.50
C THR A 340 -43.72 5.86 3.62
N THR A 341 -42.65 6.03 4.38
CA THR A 341 -42.51 7.06 5.41
C THR A 341 -42.84 8.45 4.84
N SER A 342 -44.06 8.93 5.10
CA SER A 342 -44.58 10.30 5.33
C SER A 342 -43.84 11.56 4.81
N ASN A 343 -42.93 11.48 3.83
CA ASN A 343 -42.07 12.60 3.40
C ASN A 343 -41.73 12.61 1.90
N MET A 344 -42.16 11.61 1.12
CA MET A 344 -42.09 11.62 -0.35
C MET A 344 -43.42 12.14 -0.94
N ASN A 345 -43.34 12.94 -2.00
CA ASN A 345 -44.51 13.45 -2.72
C ASN A 345 -45.27 12.26 -3.34
N GLU A 346 -46.60 12.25 -3.24
CA GLU A 346 -47.48 11.25 -3.89
C GLU A 346 -47.16 11.07 -5.39
N ASP A 347 -46.86 12.18 -6.08
CA ASP A 347 -46.49 12.24 -7.50
C ASP A 347 -45.13 11.55 -7.85
N MET A 348 -44.24 11.35 -6.87
CA MET A 348 -42.99 10.59 -7.04
C MET A 348 -43.21 9.08 -6.88
N ASN A 349 -44.14 8.68 -6.00
CA ASN A 349 -44.46 7.28 -5.77
C ASN A 349 -45.18 6.66 -6.97
N GLU A 350 -46.15 7.39 -7.55
CA GLU A 350 -46.91 6.93 -8.72
C GLU A 350 -46.00 6.72 -9.94
N LYS A 351 -45.05 7.63 -10.19
CA LYS A 351 -44.06 7.50 -11.28
C LYS A 351 -43.03 6.40 -11.03
N ALA A 352 -42.60 6.21 -9.79
CA ALA A 352 -41.72 5.11 -9.43
C ALA A 352 -42.40 3.76 -9.69
N GLN A 353 -43.68 3.61 -9.32
CA GLN A 353 -44.49 2.43 -9.63
C GLN A 353 -44.66 2.21 -11.14
N GLU A 354 -44.93 3.27 -11.91
CA GLU A 354 -45.02 3.17 -13.37
C GLU A 354 -43.71 2.65 -14.00
N CYS A 355 -42.56 3.15 -13.56
CA CYS A 355 -41.27 2.69 -14.06
C CYS A 355 -40.93 1.27 -13.61
N LEU A 356 -41.44 0.83 -12.46
CA LEU A 356 -41.34 -0.56 -11.99
C LEU A 356 -42.16 -1.50 -12.86
N HIS A 357 -43.40 -1.13 -13.18
CA HIS A 357 -44.24 -1.89 -14.11
C HIS A 357 -43.57 -2.01 -15.49
N GLN A 358 -42.97 -0.92 -15.99
CA GLN A 358 -42.22 -0.94 -17.25
C GLN A 358 -41.00 -1.86 -17.18
N ARG A 359 -40.25 -1.86 -16.07
CA ARG A 359 -39.09 -2.76 -15.90
C ARG A 359 -39.51 -4.23 -15.80
N PHE A 360 -40.60 -4.51 -15.09
CA PHE A 360 -41.19 -5.85 -15.04
C PHE A 360 -41.56 -6.31 -16.45
N GLN A 361 -42.32 -5.49 -17.19
CA GLN A 361 -42.70 -5.77 -18.58
C GLN A 361 -41.50 -6.05 -19.49
N ILE A 362 -40.45 -5.25 -19.38
CA ILE A 362 -39.22 -5.43 -20.19
C ILE A 362 -38.57 -6.78 -19.88
N LEU A 363 -38.44 -7.15 -18.60
CA LEU A 363 -37.70 -8.36 -18.19
C LEU A 363 -38.51 -9.65 -18.40
N THR A 364 -39.81 -9.62 -18.16
CA THR A 364 -40.70 -10.80 -18.25
C THR A 364 -41.33 -10.96 -19.63
N GLY A 365 -41.56 -9.85 -20.36
CA GLY A 365 -42.35 -9.83 -21.59
C GLY A 365 -43.86 -9.88 -21.33
N HIS A 366 -44.30 -9.71 -20.08
CA HIS A 366 -45.70 -9.77 -19.64
C HIS A 366 -46.12 -8.45 -18.99
N GLU A 367 -47.38 -8.04 -19.20
CA GLU A 367 -47.95 -6.90 -18.47
C GLU A 367 -47.98 -7.16 -16.97
N PHE A 368 -47.89 -6.07 -16.20
CA PHE A 368 -47.97 -6.15 -14.76
C PHE A 368 -49.41 -6.51 -14.36
N PRO A 369 -49.62 -7.48 -13.45
CA PRO A 369 -50.97 -7.84 -13.03
C PRO A 369 -51.58 -6.72 -12.18
N ASP A 370 -52.55 -5.99 -12.77
CA ASP A 370 -53.26 -4.88 -12.11
C ASP A 370 -54.17 -5.35 -10.94
N ASP A 371 -54.52 -6.64 -10.90
CA ASP A 371 -55.42 -7.21 -9.89
C ASP A 371 -54.65 -7.82 -8.71
N SER A 372 -54.81 -7.20 -7.52
CA SER A 372 -54.29 -7.62 -6.20
C SER A 372 -54.54 -9.07 -5.75
N GLN A 373 -55.21 -9.91 -6.55
CA GLN A 373 -55.50 -11.32 -6.24
C GLN A 373 -54.52 -12.33 -6.87
N GLU A 374 -53.66 -11.91 -7.81
CA GLU A 374 -52.52 -12.70 -8.32
C GLU A 374 -51.19 -12.13 -7.80
N ALA A 375 -51.11 -11.82 -6.51
CA ALA A 375 -49.84 -11.40 -5.90
C ALA A 375 -48.85 -12.57 -5.94
N PHE A 376 -47.65 -12.33 -6.49
CA PHE A 376 -46.54 -13.27 -6.40
C PHE A 376 -46.34 -13.67 -4.93
N GLU A 377 -46.36 -14.96 -4.60
CA GLU A 377 -46.17 -15.44 -3.22
C GLU A 377 -44.68 -15.50 -2.86
N SER A 378 -43.82 -15.61 -3.88
CA SER A 378 -42.37 -15.69 -3.77
C SER A 378 -41.66 -15.08 -4.99
N PRO A 379 -40.38 -14.67 -4.88
CA PRO A 379 -39.59 -14.18 -6.02
C PRO A 379 -39.53 -15.16 -7.19
N GLU A 380 -39.59 -16.47 -6.90
CA GLU A 380 -39.52 -17.53 -7.89
C GLU A 380 -40.70 -17.55 -8.87
N ASP A 381 -41.85 -16.97 -8.48
CA ASP A 381 -43.06 -16.89 -9.29
C ASP A 381 -42.92 -15.95 -10.49
N ILE A 382 -41.92 -15.06 -10.47
CA ILE A 382 -41.60 -14.14 -11.56
C ILE A 382 -40.80 -14.88 -12.63
N VAL A 383 -41.40 -15.07 -13.81
CA VAL A 383 -40.79 -15.76 -14.96
C VAL A 383 -40.23 -14.76 -15.97
N PHE A 384 -38.92 -14.84 -16.24
CA PHE A 384 -38.27 -14.01 -17.26
C PHE A 384 -38.45 -14.52 -18.68
N SER A 385 -38.39 -13.59 -19.63
CA SER A 385 -38.32 -13.91 -21.06
C SER A 385 -37.07 -14.74 -21.38
N LYS A 386 -37.11 -15.50 -22.49
CA LYS A 386 -35.98 -16.35 -22.92
C LYS A 386 -34.72 -15.52 -23.16
N ASP A 387 -34.86 -14.35 -23.77
CA ASP A 387 -33.73 -13.47 -24.08
C ASP A 387 -32.99 -13.05 -22.81
N VAL A 388 -33.71 -12.72 -21.73
CA VAL A 388 -33.11 -12.34 -20.44
C VAL A 388 -32.35 -13.50 -19.81
N LEU A 389 -32.88 -14.72 -19.90
CA LEU A 389 -32.21 -15.91 -19.40
C LEU A 389 -30.91 -16.23 -20.17
N GLU A 390 -30.74 -15.74 -21.40
CA GLU A 390 -29.51 -15.94 -22.17
C GLU A 390 -28.32 -15.13 -21.63
N PHE A 391 -28.54 -14.00 -20.94
CA PHE A 391 -27.44 -13.19 -20.41
C PHE A 391 -27.45 -13.02 -18.89
N ALA A 392 -28.55 -13.34 -18.20
CA ALA A 392 -28.63 -13.26 -16.74
C ALA A 392 -27.48 -14.04 -16.05
N GLY A 393 -26.81 -13.37 -15.12
CA GLY A 393 -25.67 -13.90 -14.36
C GLY A 393 -24.37 -14.07 -15.14
N LYS A 394 -24.34 -13.68 -16.44
CA LYS A 394 -23.11 -13.73 -17.25
C LYS A 394 -22.29 -12.44 -17.07
N THR A 395 -21.00 -12.58 -17.32
CA THR A 395 -20.08 -11.45 -17.53
C THR A 395 -19.60 -11.49 -18.97
N GLU A 396 -19.77 -10.39 -19.70
CA GLU A 396 -19.27 -10.22 -21.06
C GLU A 396 -18.01 -9.35 -21.02
N LEU A 397 -16.95 -9.80 -21.68
CA LEU A 397 -15.66 -9.10 -21.73
C LEU A 397 -15.37 -8.65 -23.16
N PHE A 398 -15.22 -7.35 -23.36
CA PHE A 398 -14.85 -6.76 -24.64
C PHE A 398 -13.44 -6.17 -24.59
N PHE A 399 -12.64 -6.35 -25.64
CA PHE A 399 -11.26 -5.85 -25.66
C PHE A 399 -10.77 -5.46 -27.06
N GLY A 400 -9.95 -4.41 -27.08
CA GLY A 400 -9.29 -3.91 -28.28
C GLY A 400 -8.08 -4.72 -28.70
N LYS A 401 -7.65 -4.48 -29.94
CA LYS A 401 -6.48 -5.13 -30.53
C LYS A 401 -5.16 -4.50 -30.06
N GLY A 402 -5.19 -3.28 -29.54
CA GLY A 402 -3.99 -2.57 -29.10
C GLY A 402 -3.14 -2.04 -30.26
N GLN A 403 -3.71 -1.98 -31.47
CA GLN A 403 -3.00 -1.58 -32.69
C GLN A 403 -3.28 -0.13 -33.06
N HIS A 404 -4.55 0.28 -32.96
CA HIS A 404 -5.08 1.59 -33.33
C HIS A 404 -5.97 2.13 -32.22
N ALA A 405 -5.54 3.20 -31.56
CA ALA A 405 -6.23 3.75 -30.38
C ALA A 405 -7.64 4.24 -30.75
N VAL A 406 -7.73 5.00 -31.85
CA VAL A 406 -9.00 5.57 -32.32
C VAL A 406 -10.01 4.49 -32.70
N GLY A 407 -9.59 3.47 -33.45
CA GLY A 407 -10.48 2.37 -33.85
C GLY A 407 -11.00 1.58 -32.65
N ASP A 408 -10.11 1.21 -31.71
CA ASP A 408 -10.50 0.50 -30.49
C ASP A 408 -11.43 1.36 -29.60
N ARG A 409 -11.21 2.68 -29.50
CA ARG A 409 -12.08 3.62 -28.79
C ARG A 409 -13.48 3.68 -29.39
N LEU A 410 -13.60 3.84 -30.71
CA LEU A 410 -14.89 3.95 -31.39
C LEU A 410 -15.69 2.64 -31.29
N ALA A 411 -15.01 1.50 -31.44
CA ALA A 411 -15.64 0.20 -31.25
C ALA A 411 -16.18 0.06 -29.81
N LEU A 412 -15.38 0.42 -28.80
CA LEU A 412 -15.82 0.46 -27.41
C LEU A 412 -17.05 1.38 -27.23
N GLN A 413 -17.01 2.58 -27.80
CA GLN A 413 -18.11 3.54 -27.72
C GLN A 413 -19.40 3.00 -28.35
N ALA A 414 -19.30 2.35 -29.52
CA ALA A 414 -20.45 1.74 -30.19
C ALA A 414 -21.07 0.63 -29.33
N ILE A 415 -20.24 -0.24 -28.75
CA ILE A 415 -20.72 -1.31 -27.86
C ILE A 415 -21.34 -0.70 -26.59
N LEU A 416 -20.73 0.34 -26.00
CA LEU A 416 -21.27 0.99 -24.80
C LEU A 416 -22.66 1.61 -25.06
N LYS A 417 -22.91 2.13 -26.27
CA LYS A 417 -24.23 2.66 -26.65
C LYS A 417 -25.32 1.59 -26.56
N GLU A 418 -25.03 0.34 -26.92
CA GLU A 418 -25.97 -0.80 -26.79
C GLU A 418 -26.45 -1.02 -25.33
N PHE A 419 -25.67 -0.56 -24.35
CA PHE A 419 -25.96 -0.69 -22.93
C PHE A 419 -26.36 0.64 -22.24
N THR A 420 -26.36 1.78 -22.94
CA THR A 420 -26.51 3.10 -22.30
C THR A 420 -27.40 4.11 -23.04
N ALA A 421 -27.76 3.90 -24.31
CA ALA A 421 -28.56 4.87 -25.07
C ALA A 421 -29.65 4.22 -25.95
N PHE A 422 -30.89 4.71 -25.85
CA PHE A 422 -31.99 4.38 -26.75
C PHE A 422 -32.00 5.29 -27.98
N GLN A 423 -31.13 5.05 -28.96
CA GLN A 423 -31.19 5.78 -30.24
C GLN A 423 -30.74 4.88 -31.38
N GLU A 424 -31.67 4.16 -32.01
CA GLU A 424 -31.53 3.63 -33.38
C GLU A 424 -32.90 3.27 -33.99
N GLU A 425 -33.00 3.33 -35.32
CA GLU A 425 -34.24 3.38 -36.13
C GLU A 425 -34.92 2.02 -36.40
N ASP A 426 -34.41 0.91 -35.84
CA ASP A 426 -34.89 -0.46 -36.13
C ASP A 426 -35.68 -1.06 -34.95
N GLU A 427 -37.00 -1.18 -35.09
CA GLU A 427 -37.94 -1.55 -34.01
C GLU A 427 -37.63 -2.92 -33.36
N ASN A 428 -37.07 -3.88 -34.11
CA ASN A 428 -36.77 -5.22 -33.60
C ASN A 428 -35.49 -5.29 -32.73
N SER A 429 -34.52 -4.40 -32.94
CA SER A 429 -33.30 -4.35 -32.12
C SER A 429 -33.52 -3.58 -30.82
N ILE A 430 -34.45 -2.62 -30.82
CA ILE A 430 -34.84 -1.81 -29.66
C ILE A 430 -35.29 -2.68 -28.48
N GLU A 431 -36.14 -3.69 -28.71
CA GLU A 431 -36.67 -4.52 -27.62
C GLU A 431 -35.57 -5.35 -26.93
N ASN A 432 -34.61 -5.87 -27.70
CA ASN A 432 -33.46 -6.59 -27.17
C ASN A 432 -32.50 -5.68 -26.38
N TYR A 433 -32.28 -4.43 -26.84
CA TYR A 433 -31.50 -3.47 -26.08
C TYR A 433 -32.19 -3.08 -24.77
N LYS A 434 -33.53 -2.93 -24.74
CA LYS A 434 -34.28 -2.70 -23.50
C LYS A 434 -34.01 -3.79 -22.46
N LYS A 435 -34.09 -5.06 -22.89
CA LYS A 435 -33.85 -6.23 -22.03
C LYS A 435 -32.42 -6.26 -21.49
N LYS A 436 -31.42 -6.00 -22.35
CA LYS A 436 -30.02 -5.92 -21.93
C LYS A 436 -29.80 -4.82 -20.89
N ILE A 437 -30.21 -3.58 -21.20
CA ILE A 437 -30.02 -2.41 -20.31
C ILE A 437 -30.64 -2.68 -18.93
N ALA A 438 -31.86 -3.22 -18.88
CA ALA A 438 -32.56 -3.50 -17.62
C ALA A 438 -31.90 -4.58 -16.74
N ALA A 439 -31.03 -5.42 -17.31
CA ALA A 439 -30.34 -6.49 -16.60
C ALA A 439 -28.87 -6.19 -16.29
N VAL A 440 -28.32 -5.08 -16.78
CA VAL A 440 -26.95 -4.66 -16.47
C VAL A 440 -26.85 -4.28 -15.00
N LYS A 441 -25.91 -4.90 -14.30
CA LYS A 441 -25.55 -4.61 -12.92
C LYS A 441 -24.47 -3.54 -12.82
N ASN A 442 -23.40 -3.68 -13.60
CA ASN A 442 -22.26 -2.78 -13.58
C ASN A 442 -21.48 -2.90 -14.89
N ILE A 443 -20.97 -1.77 -15.38
CA ILE A 443 -20.04 -1.71 -16.51
C ILE A 443 -18.70 -1.18 -16.01
N VAL A 444 -17.63 -1.95 -16.21
CA VAL A 444 -16.26 -1.51 -15.91
C VAL A 444 -15.53 -1.27 -17.22
N ILE A 445 -15.09 -0.05 -17.45
CA ILE A 445 -14.33 0.37 -18.63
C ILE A 445 -12.87 0.61 -18.23
N TYR A 446 -11.96 -0.07 -18.91
CA TYR A 446 -10.53 0.18 -18.80
C TYR A 446 -10.06 0.92 -20.04
N LEU A 447 -9.43 2.08 -19.86
CA LEU A 447 -9.01 2.92 -21.00
C LEU A 447 -7.66 3.60 -20.74
N PRO A 448 -6.87 3.86 -21.81
CA PRO A 448 -5.53 4.44 -21.71
C PRO A 448 -5.59 5.96 -21.51
N SER A 449 -5.83 6.38 -20.27
CA SER A 449 -5.90 7.80 -19.90
C SER A 449 -5.15 8.11 -18.61
N LYS A 450 -4.24 9.09 -18.68
CA LYS A 450 -3.32 9.47 -17.60
C LYS A 450 -4.05 10.01 -16.37
N ILE A 451 -5.28 10.56 -16.50
CA ILE A 451 -6.08 10.99 -15.33
C ILE A 451 -6.54 9.83 -14.46
N LEU A 452 -6.62 8.61 -15.01
CA LEU A 452 -6.99 7.40 -14.26
C LEU A 452 -5.76 6.68 -13.69
N HIS A 453 -4.55 7.14 -14.02
CA HIS A 453 -3.31 6.53 -13.56
C HIS A 453 -3.15 6.64 -12.04
N GLY A 454 -2.42 5.68 -11.46
CA GLY A 454 -2.12 5.65 -10.03
C GLY A 454 -3.28 5.19 -9.15
N GLY A 455 -4.05 4.19 -9.58
CA GLY A 455 -5.07 3.57 -8.73
C GLY A 455 -6.33 4.44 -8.54
N LYS A 456 -6.74 5.21 -9.55
CA LYS A 456 -8.02 5.95 -9.50
C LYS A 456 -9.13 5.12 -10.14
N GLU A 457 -10.27 5.05 -9.46
CA GLU A 457 -11.52 4.51 -10.01
C GLU A 457 -12.59 5.61 -9.93
N ILE A 458 -13.08 6.08 -11.07
CA ILE A 458 -14.16 7.07 -11.13
C ILE A 458 -15.44 6.35 -11.50
N LEU A 459 -16.41 6.40 -10.59
CA LEU A 459 -17.75 5.85 -10.76
C LEU A 459 -18.67 6.96 -11.28
N GLU A 460 -19.04 6.89 -12.55
CA GLU A 460 -20.14 7.69 -13.08
C GLU A 460 -21.45 7.11 -12.58
N MET A 461 -22.17 7.87 -11.76
CA MET A 461 -23.45 7.46 -11.22
C MET A 461 -24.58 7.74 -12.20
N PRO A 462 -25.64 6.91 -12.19
CA PRO A 462 -26.83 7.17 -13.01
C PRO A 462 -27.45 8.55 -12.69
N GLY A 463 -28.27 9.04 -13.62
CA GLY A 463 -29.16 10.16 -13.34
C GLY A 463 -30.11 9.85 -12.19
N THR A 464 -30.54 10.88 -11.47
CA THR A 464 -31.67 10.77 -10.51
C THR A 464 -32.99 11.12 -11.20
N ASP A 465 -33.07 10.99 -12.53
CA ASP A 465 -34.34 11.18 -13.21
C ASP A 465 -35.27 10.00 -12.88
N ASP A 466 -36.57 10.24 -12.93
CA ASP A 466 -37.60 9.25 -12.56
C ASP A 466 -37.63 8.03 -13.50
N SER A 467 -36.67 7.86 -14.42
CA SER A 467 -36.70 6.88 -15.51
C SER A 467 -36.16 5.49 -15.17
N ASP A 468 -35.52 5.32 -13.99
CA ASP A 468 -35.18 4.02 -13.40
C ASP A 468 -35.35 4.07 -11.87
N PRO A 469 -36.35 3.36 -11.31
CA PRO A 469 -36.66 3.37 -9.88
C PRO A 469 -35.53 2.78 -9.02
N MET A 470 -34.61 2.01 -9.61
CA MET A 470 -33.45 1.44 -8.90
C MET A 470 -32.21 2.33 -8.89
N ALA A 471 -32.18 3.42 -9.68
CA ALA A 471 -31.02 4.32 -9.73
C ALA A 471 -30.64 4.83 -8.33
N MET A 472 -31.66 5.09 -7.49
CA MET A 472 -31.49 5.54 -6.12
C MET A 472 -30.82 4.52 -5.21
N ASP A 473 -31.16 3.24 -5.36
CA ASP A 473 -30.55 2.15 -4.61
C ASP A 473 -29.11 1.89 -5.07
N PHE A 474 -28.86 1.91 -6.38
CA PHE A 474 -27.51 1.78 -6.93
C PHE A 474 -26.58 2.89 -6.44
N ILE A 475 -27.03 4.14 -6.46
CA ILE A 475 -26.26 5.26 -5.92
C ILE A 475 -26.00 5.08 -4.42
N ARG A 476 -27.02 4.68 -3.64
CA ARG A 476 -26.87 4.45 -2.19
C ARG A 476 -25.83 3.38 -1.90
N ASN A 477 -25.95 2.23 -2.57
CA ASN A 477 -25.01 1.12 -2.44
C ASN A 477 -23.59 1.50 -2.88
N ALA A 478 -23.45 2.30 -3.95
CA ALA A 478 -22.15 2.80 -4.37
C ALA A 478 -21.53 3.72 -3.32
N LEU A 479 -22.31 4.65 -2.76
CA LEU A 479 -21.88 5.57 -1.71
C LEU A 479 -21.45 4.84 -0.43
N GLU A 480 -21.89 3.60 -0.19
CA GLU A 480 -21.36 2.77 0.89
C GLU A 480 -19.91 2.34 0.71
N SER A 481 -19.33 2.44 -0.49
CA SER A 481 -17.98 1.90 -0.77
C SER A 481 -16.96 2.91 -1.28
N VAL A 482 -17.33 4.19 -1.44
CA VAL A 482 -16.43 5.21 -1.99
C VAL A 482 -15.59 5.97 -0.95
N ASP A 483 -14.45 6.47 -1.41
CA ASP A 483 -13.50 7.29 -0.66
C ASP A 483 -13.78 8.79 -0.81
N ALA A 484 -14.24 9.19 -2.00
CA ALA A 484 -14.60 10.57 -2.29
C ALA A 484 -15.89 10.68 -3.09
N VAL A 485 -16.58 11.80 -2.89
CA VAL A 485 -17.77 12.17 -3.66
C VAL A 485 -17.52 13.49 -4.37
N ILE A 486 -17.78 13.52 -5.66
CA ILE A 486 -17.71 14.69 -6.53
C ILE A 486 -19.13 15.08 -6.90
N LEU A 487 -19.58 16.25 -6.44
CA LEU A 487 -20.89 16.80 -6.75
C LEU A 487 -20.76 17.87 -7.81
N VAL A 488 -21.30 17.61 -9.00
CA VAL A 488 -21.37 18.59 -10.09
C VAL A 488 -22.68 19.37 -9.95
N SER A 489 -22.57 20.69 -9.97
CA SER A 489 -23.73 21.60 -9.92
C SER A 489 -23.52 22.81 -10.83
N GLU A 490 -24.61 23.39 -11.35
CA GLU A 490 -24.50 24.58 -12.20
C GLU A 490 -24.05 25.82 -11.40
N PHE A 491 -24.55 26.02 -10.17
CA PHE A 491 -24.29 27.24 -9.41
C PHE A 491 -24.52 27.08 -7.89
N SER A 492 -23.49 26.62 -7.17
CA SER A 492 -23.51 26.36 -5.72
C SER A 492 -24.53 25.29 -5.27
N LEU A 493 -24.28 24.64 -4.13
CA LEU A 493 -25.19 23.68 -3.50
C LEU A 493 -26.60 24.24 -3.18
N LYS A 494 -26.89 25.52 -3.43
CA LYS A 494 -28.24 26.08 -3.31
C LYS A 494 -29.23 25.38 -4.23
N THR A 495 -28.79 25.00 -5.42
CA THR A 495 -29.64 24.46 -6.50
C THR A 495 -29.45 22.95 -6.72
N ALA A 496 -28.64 22.27 -5.90
CA ALA A 496 -28.67 20.81 -5.83
C ALA A 496 -29.96 20.41 -5.11
N GLU A 497 -30.93 19.93 -5.88
CA GLU A 497 -32.29 19.60 -5.47
C GLU A 497 -32.33 18.58 -4.33
N LYS A 498 -33.42 18.61 -3.56
CA LYS A 498 -33.63 17.93 -2.27
C LYS A 498 -33.16 16.45 -2.29
N GLU A 499 -33.38 15.77 -3.39
CA GLU A 499 -33.04 14.37 -3.61
C GLU A 499 -31.55 14.03 -3.42
N VAL A 500 -30.64 14.66 -4.18
CA VAL A 500 -29.18 14.38 -4.06
C VAL A 500 -28.67 14.70 -2.65
N LYS A 501 -29.25 15.72 -2.00
CA LYS A 501 -28.94 16.07 -0.61
C LYS A 501 -29.43 15.00 0.36
N ASP A 502 -30.64 14.49 0.17
CA ASP A 502 -31.21 13.44 1.01
C ASP A 502 -30.44 12.13 0.84
N MET A 503 -30.04 11.77 -0.39
CA MET A 503 -29.18 10.61 -0.67
C MET A 503 -27.83 10.72 0.04
N LEU A 504 -27.15 11.87 -0.09
CA LEU A 504 -25.89 12.10 0.59
C LEU A 504 -26.08 12.06 2.10
N SER A 505 -27.14 12.70 2.62
CA SER A 505 -27.46 12.75 4.07
C SER A 505 -27.64 11.37 4.69
N ASN A 506 -28.24 10.46 3.93
CA ASN A 506 -28.55 9.11 4.39
C ASN A 506 -27.50 8.06 3.99
N SER A 507 -26.41 8.46 3.32
CA SER A 507 -25.36 7.55 2.87
C SER A 507 -24.35 7.18 3.97
N GLY A 508 -23.81 5.96 3.89
CA GLY A 508 -22.67 5.55 4.72
C GLY A 508 -21.40 6.34 4.44
N PHE A 509 -21.21 6.87 3.23
CA PHE A 509 -20.14 7.83 2.94
C PHE A 509 -20.19 9.00 3.91
N LEU A 510 -21.32 9.70 4.02
CA LEU A 510 -21.41 10.91 4.85
C LEU A 510 -21.22 10.59 6.34
N LYS A 511 -21.72 9.43 6.79
CA LYS A 511 -21.49 8.93 8.16
C LYS A 511 -19.99 8.74 8.45
N ARG A 512 -19.24 8.14 7.52
CA ARG A 512 -17.78 7.95 7.66
C ARG A 512 -17.01 9.26 7.49
N PHE A 513 -17.40 10.11 6.55
CA PHE A 513 -16.83 11.44 6.35
C PHE A 513 -16.95 12.30 7.61
N LYS A 514 -18.10 12.27 8.30
CA LYS A 514 -18.30 13.00 9.56
C LYS A 514 -17.40 12.50 10.69
N ASN A 515 -17.17 11.20 10.77
CA ASN A 515 -16.39 10.58 11.84
C ASN A 515 -14.87 10.67 11.59
N THR A 516 -14.44 10.53 10.34
CA THR A 516 -13.02 10.49 9.94
C THR A 516 -12.78 11.34 8.69
N PRO A 517 -12.98 12.67 8.76
CA PRO A 517 -12.94 13.54 7.57
C PRO A 517 -11.59 13.53 6.86
N VAL A 518 -10.48 13.26 7.56
CA VAL A 518 -9.14 13.18 6.96
C VAL A 518 -9.06 12.07 5.90
N ASN A 519 -9.85 11.00 6.05
CA ASN A 519 -9.82 9.85 5.15
C ASN A 519 -10.81 9.96 3.98
N TYR A 520 -11.66 10.97 3.92
CA TYR A 520 -12.73 11.07 2.92
C TYR A 520 -12.77 12.49 2.34
N LYS A 521 -13.03 12.64 1.04
CA LYS A 521 -13.13 13.97 0.43
C LYS A 521 -14.49 14.22 -0.20
N LEU A 522 -15.00 15.44 -0.02
CA LEU A 522 -16.17 15.94 -0.71
C LEU A 522 -15.74 17.07 -1.65
N MET A 523 -15.90 16.87 -2.95
CA MET A 523 -15.54 17.84 -3.97
C MET A 523 -16.81 18.44 -4.56
N LEU A 524 -16.94 19.77 -4.49
CA LEU A 524 -18.06 20.54 -5.02
C LEU A 524 -17.59 21.22 -6.30
N LEU A 525 -18.03 20.69 -7.45
CA LEU A 525 -17.67 21.21 -8.76
C LEU A 525 -18.81 22.10 -9.29
N ASN A 526 -18.52 23.38 -9.43
CA ASN A 526 -19.43 24.32 -10.06
C ASN A 526 -19.11 24.43 -11.55
N TYR A 527 -20.05 23.98 -12.39
CA TYR A 527 -19.94 24.02 -13.85
C TYR A 527 -21.14 24.78 -14.45
N PRO A 528 -21.08 26.11 -14.56
CA PRO A 528 -22.20 26.97 -14.92
C PRO A 528 -22.45 27.04 -16.44
N GLU A 529 -22.61 25.88 -17.10
CA GLU A 529 -22.70 25.77 -18.57
C GLU A 529 -23.77 26.68 -19.20
N LYS A 530 -24.96 26.74 -18.57
CA LYS A 530 -26.11 27.53 -19.04
C LYS A 530 -25.95 29.03 -18.86
N ASN A 531 -25.02 29.47 -18.01
CA ASN A 531 -24.87 30.87 -17.68
C ASN A 531 -23.96 31.58 -18.69
N LEU A 532 -24.56 32.30 -19.63
CA LEU A 532 -23.84 33.07 -20.65
C LEU A 532 -22.85 34.09 -20.07
N ASN A 533 -23.06 34.56 -18.82
CA ASN A 533 -22.12 35.46 -18.14
C ASN A 533 -20.82 34.76 -17.71
N PHE A 534 -20.82 33.42 -17.72
CA PHE A 534 -19.68 32.57 -17.42
C PHE A 534 -19.06 31.98 -18.69
N GLN A 535 -19.44 32.53 -19.85
CA GLN A 535 -18.85 32.26 -21.15
C GLN A 535 -17.89 33.40 -21.54
N PHE A 536 -16.61 33.09 -21.78
CA PHE A 536 -15.49 34.03 -21.94
C PHE A 536 -14.71 33.70 -23.22
N GLY A 537 -13.76 34.55 -23.62
CA GLY A 537 -12.77 34.23 -24.64
C GLY A 537 -11.36 34.61 -24.20
N LYS A 538 -10.37 34.45 -25.09
CA LYS A 538 -8.95 34.81 -24.84
C LYS A 538 -8.77 36.25 -24.36
N THR A 539 -9.66 37.17 -24.74
CA THR A 539 -9.58 38.60 -24.38
C THR A 539 -10.22 38.95 -23.03
N ASP A 540 -10.89 38.01 -22.36
CA ASP A 540 -11.65 38.26 -21.12
C ASP A 540 -10.87 37.96 -19.83
N VAL A 541 -9.53 37.87 -19.87
CA VAL A 541 -8.67 37.53 -18.72
C VAL A 541 -9.00 38.34 -17.45
N THR A 542 -9.27 39.64 -17.59
CA THR A 542 -9.62 40.51 -16.45
C THR A 542 -11.00 40.24 -15.85
N LYS A 543 -11.95 39.70 -16.63
CA LYS A 543 -13.26 39.25 -16.13
C LYS A 543 -13.13 37.90 -15.44
N VAL A 544 -12.31 37.01 -16.00
CA VAL A 544 -12.00 35.70 -15.41
C VAL A 544 -11.37 35.86 -14.02
N GLY A 545 -10.40 36.75 -13.85
CA GLY A 545 -9.81 37.05 -12.53
C GLY A 545 -10.81 37.59 -11.48
N LYS A 546 -11.94 38.20 -11.90
CA LYS A 546 -13.01 38.61 -10.97
C LYS A 546 -13.86 37.44 -10.49
N LEU A 547 -13.91 36.33 -11.24
CA LEU A 547 -14.66 35.14 -10.85
C LEU A 547 -14.00 34.38 -9.71
N GLU A 548 -12.67 34.39 -9.62
CA GLU A 548 -11.96 33.81 -8.46
C GLU A 548 -12.42 34.47 -7.16
N GLN A 549 -12.59 35.79 -7.16
CA GLN A 549 -13.12 36.53 -6.00
C GLN A 549 -14.58 36.20 -5.71
N GLU A 550 -15.41 35.97 -6.73
CA GLU A 550 -16.77 35.45 -6.54
C GLU A 550 -16.78 34.02 -6.00
N GLY A 551 -15.84 33.17 -6.43
CA GLY A 551 -15.70 31.80 -5.98
C GLY A 551 -15.40 31.71 -4.49
N ILE A 552 -14.54 32.59 -3.97
CA ILE A 552 -14.26 32.70 -2.52
C ILE A 552 -15.54 33.02 -1.73
N LYS A 553 -16.37 33.96 -2.23
CA LYS A 553 -17.65 34.31 -1.59
C LYS A 553 -18.64 33.14 -1.64
N LYS A 554 -18.68 32.40 -2.75
CA LYS A 554 -19.57 31.25 -2.95
C LYS A 554 -19.18 30.05 -2.09
N ARG A 555 -17.89 29.80 -1.89
CA ARG A 555 -17.37 28.78 -0.97
C ARG A 555 -17.95 28.92 0.44
N ILE A 556 -18.02 30.14 0.98
CA ILE A 556 -18.61 30.38 2.31
C ILE A 556 -20.09 29.98 2.33
N ALA A 557 -20.84 30.26 1.26
CA ALA A 557 -22.25 29.88 1.16
C ALA A 557 -22.43 28.35 1.07
N GLU A 558 -21.56 27.65 0.32
CA GLU A 558 -21.58 26.19 0.20
C GLU A 558 -21.24 25.49 1.51
N LEU A 559 -20.20 25.96 2.21
CA LEU A 559 -19.83 25.46 3.53
C LEU A 559 -20.99 25.60 4.54
N ASN A 560 -21.72 26.71 4.48
CA ASN A 560 -22.92 26.91 5.31
C ASN A 560 -24.07 25.93 4.96
N ILE A 561 -24.19 25.52 3.70
CA ILE A 561 -25.17 24.49 3.29
C ILE A 561 -24.72 23.12 3.77
N MET A 562 -23.44 22.78 3.60
CA MET A 562 -22.89 21.50 4.06
C MET A 562 -22.99 21.35 5.58
N LYS A 563 -22.80 22.44 6.33
CA LYS A 563 -23.04 22.47 7.77
C LYS A 563 -24.46 22.02 8.15
N LYS A 564 -25.48 22.46 7.38
CA LYS A 564 -26.87 22.04 7.57
C LYS A 564 -27.06 20.58 7.25
N ILE A 565 -26.54 20.10 6.12
CA ILE A 565 -26.61 18.69 5.69
C ILE A 565 -25.98 17.76 6.73
N LEU A 566 -24.86 18.16 7.33
CA LEU A 566 -24.16 17.39 8.36
C LEU A 566 -24.86 17.38 9.74
N ASN A 567 -25.97 18.14 9.89
CA ASN A 567 -26.72 18.32 11.14
C ASN A 567 -25.81 18.72 12.32
N LEU A 568 -24.87 19.63 12.10
CA LEU A 568 -23.93 20.11 13.12
C LEU A 568 -24.51 21.31 13.88
N LYS A 569 -24.70 21.18 15.20
CA LYS A 569 -25.24 22.23 16.09
C LYS A 569 -24.24 23.34 16.46
N MET A 570 -23.12 23.46 15.75
CA MET A 570 -22.04 24.42 16.06
C MET A 570 -22.16 25.70 15.23
N ASP A 571 -21.41 26.76 15.54
CA ASP A 571 -21.44 28.03 14.77
C ASP A 571 -20.59 27.98 13.49
N SER A 572 -19.53 27.17 13.47
CA SER A 572 -18.66 26.91 12.31
C SER A 572 -18.44 25.42 12.09
N LEU A 573 -17.96 25.04 10.89
CA LEU A 573 -17.53 23.67 10.61
C LEU A 573 -16.21 23.40 11.36
N PRO A 574 -16.01 22.19 11.90
CA PRO A 574 -14.69 21.76 12.38
C PRO A 574 -13.65 21.89 11.26
N GLN A 575 -12.46 22.39 11.60
CA GLN A 575 -11.38 22.64 10.63
C GLN A 575 -11.03 21.41 9.79
N SER A 576 -11.04 20.21 10.37
CA SER A 576 -10.78 18.95 9.68
C SER A 576 -11.81 18.60 8.61
N ILE A 577 -13.09 18.92 8.85
CA ILE A 577 -14.18 18.75 7.88
C ILE A 577 -14.05 19.81 6.78
N GLU A 578 -13.82 21.07 7.17
CA GLU A 578 -13.68 22.18 6.22
C GLU A 578 -12.51 21.97 5.24
N GLN A 579 -11.37 21.46 5.71
CA GLN A 579 -10.21 21.09 4.89
C GLN A 579 -10.45 19.86 4.00
N SER A 580 -11.51 19.10 4.26
CA SER A 580 -11.89 17.90 3.50
C SER A 580 -13.02 18.17 2.51
N ILE A 581 -13.54 19.39 2.49
CA ILE A 581 -14.44 19.91 1.47
C ILE A 581 -13.64 20.79 0.51
N ILE A 582 -13.62 20.40 -0.76
CA ILE A 582 -12.94 21.12 -1.84
C ILE A 582 -14.02 21.74 -2.72
N THR A 583 -13.96 23.04 -2.97
CA THR A 583 -14.85 23.73 -3.91
C THR A 583 -14.02 24.17 -5.11
N LEU A 584 -14.44 23.78 -6.31
CA LEU A 584 -13.81 24.19 -7.56
C LEU A 584 -14.83 24.82 -8.50
N HIS A 585 -14.39 25.84 -9.23
CA HIS A 585 -15.15 26.46 -10.30
C HIS A 585 -14.52 26.06 -11.62
N ILE A 586 -15.22 25.21 -12.36
CA ILE A 586 -14.80 24.77 -13.69
C ILE A 586 -15.49 25.69 -14.70
N LEU A 587 -14.72 26.51 -15.41
CA LEU A 587 -15.29 27.43 -16.40
C LEU A 587 -15.65 26.66 -17.68
N PRO A 588 -16.89 26.76 -18.21
CA PRO A 588 -17.32 26.14 -19.48
C PRO A 588 -16.46 26.53 -20.70
N VAL A 589 -15.64 27.55 -20.53
CA VAL A 589 -14.95 28.29 -21.57
C VAL A 589 -13.54 27.81 -21.81
N LEU A 590 -12.91 27.21 -20.81
CA LEU A 590 -11.48 27.00 -20.90
C LEU A 590 -11.06 26.04 -22.01
N HIS A 591 -11.99 25.19 -22.39
CA HIS A 591 -11.84 24.30 -23.50
C HIS A 591 -11.43 25.10 -24.74
N THR A 592 -12.00 26.28 -25.02
CA THR A 592 -11.67 27.13 -26.17
C THR A 592 -10.18 27.54 -26.31
N SER A 593 -9.40 27.70 -25.22
CA SER A 593 -7.96 28.03 -25.30
C SER A 593 -7.04 26.82 -25.50
N ILE A 594 -7.52 25.64 -25.09
CA ILE A 594 -6.92 24.35 -25.43
C ILE A 594 -7.27 23.98 -26.90
N LEU A 595 -8.37 24.50 -27.41
CA LEU A 595 -8.92 24.19 -28.74
C LEU A 595 -8.35 25.09 -29.86
N SER A 596 -7.55 26.10 -29.55
CA SER A 596 -6.74 26.88 -30.50
C SER A 596 -5.33 26.32 -30.71
N GLN A 597 -5.09 25.07 -30.32
CA GLN A 597 -3.75 24.48 -30.26
C GLN A 597 -3.17 24.10 -31.63
N GLN A 598 -3.42 24.86 -32.70
CA GLN A 598 -2.66 24.73 -33.94
C GLN A 598 -1.34 25.50 -33.80
N GLY A 599 -0.22 24.80 -33.91
CA GLY A 599 1.13 25.37 -33.72
C GLY A 599 1.96 24.60 -32.68
N ILE A 600 3.11 25.18 -32.31
CA ILE A 600 4.06 24.56 -31.38
C ILE A 600 3.51 24.64 -29.95
N GLU A 601 3.44 23.49 -29.27
CA GLU A 601 2.72 23.28 -28.00
C GLU A 601 3.14 24.28 -26.91
N HIS A 602 4.45 24.47 -26.73
CA HIS A 602 4.99 25.33 -25.69
C HIS A 602 4.72 26.82 -25.91
N ASN A 603 4.65 27.27 -27.17
CA ASN A 603 4.33 28.67 -27.46
C ASN A 603 2.90 28.98 -27.03
N ILE A 604 1.97 28.08 -27.37
CA ILE A 604 0.55 28.24 -27.07
C ILE A 604 0.29 28.24 -25.56
N LEU A 605 0.92 27.33 -24.82
CA LEU A 605 0.76 27.29 -23.36
C LEU A 605 1.43 28.47 -22.68
N THR A 606 2.58 28.93 -23.16
CA THR A 606 3.25 30.12 -22.60
C THR A 606 2.39 31.38 -22.80
N GLU A 607 1.82 31.57 -24.00
CA GLU A 607 0.95 32.71 -24.30
C GLU A 607 -0.35 32.73 -23.49
N ASN A 608 -0.87 31.56 -23.10
CA ASN A 608 -2.19 31.43 -22.46
C ASN A 608 -2.12 30.95 -21.00
N HIS A 609 -0.93 30.88 -20.40
CA HIS A 609 -0.70 30.31 -19.06
C HIS A 609 -1.61 30.91 -17.98
N GLU A 610 -1.72 32.23 -17.90
CA GLU A 610 -2.56 32.91 -16.90
C GLU A 610 -4.06 32.62 -17.09
N PHE A 611 -4.50 32.50 -18.35
CA PHE A 611 -5.87 32.10 -18.65
C PHE A 611 -6.10 30.63 -18.24
N LEU A 612 -5.16 29.74 -18.55
CA LEU A 612 -5.22 28.29 -18.26
C LEU A 612 -5.13 27.92 -16.76
N LYS A 613 -4.63 28.82 -15.91
CA LYS A 613 -4.69 28.66 -14.45
C LYS A 613 -6.09 28.91 -13.87
N SER A 614 -6.83 29.88 -14.43
CA SER A 614 -8.05 30.44 -13.83
C SER A 614 -9.34 29.60 -14.05
N THR A 615 -9.21 28.29 -14.18
CA THR A 615 -10.11 27.46 -15.02
C THR A 615 -10.70 26.31 -14.28
N GLY A 616 -10.01 25.95 -13.20
CA GLY A 616 -10.31 24.83 -12.34
C GLY A 616 -9.87 23.46 -12.85
N ILE A 617 -9.48 23.28 -14.12
CA ILE A 617 -9.12 21.94 -14.64
C ILE A 617 -7.82 21.43 -14.03
N ASP A 618 -6.74 22.22 -14.09
CA ASP A 618 -5.47 21.82 -13.47
C ASP A 618 -5.62 21.63 -11.96
N SER A 619 -6.46 22.45 -11.32
CA SER A 619 -6.78 22.32 -9.89
C SER A 619 -7.58 21.05 -9.57
N LEU A 620 -8.51 20.65 -10.46
CA LEU A 620 -9.25 19.40 -10.33
C LEU A 620 -8.31 18.20 -10.45
N ILE A 621 -7.45 18.18 -11.48
CA ILE A 621 -6.44 17.13 -11.68
C ILE A 621 -5.53 17.05 -10.44
N GLY A 622 -5.00 18.19 -9.99
CA GLY A 622 -4.15 18.29 -8.81
C GLY A 622 -4.81 17.74 -7.55
N HIS A 623 -6.05 18.14 -7.24
CA HIS A 623 -6.75 17.65 -6.06
C HIS A 623 -7.12 16.16 -6.11
N LEU A 624 -7.42 15.62 -7.29
CA LEU A 624 -7.61 14.17 -7.46
C LEU A 624 -6.30 13.41 -7.19
N ASP A 625 -5.18 13.91 -7.72
CA ASP A 625 -3.86 13.33 -7.53
C ASP A 625 -3.38 13.39 -6.08
N GLU A 626 -3.42 14.58 -5.46
CA GLU A 626 -3.05 14.80 -4.06
C GLU A 626 -3.82 13.89 -3.11
N TYR A 627 -5.12 13.72 -3.35
CA TYR A 627 -5.94 12.87 -2.49
C TYR A 627 -5.54 11.41 -2.59
N VAL A 628 -5.32 10.89 -3.80
CA VAL A 628 -4.86 9.51 -4.01
C VAL A 628 -3.49 9.31 -3.39
N ALA A 629 -2.55 10.24 -3.59
CA ALA A 629 -1.24 10.18 -2.94
C ALA A 629 -1.36 10.15 -1.41
N SER A 630 -2.24 10.98 -0.83
CA SER A 630 -2.47 10.99 0.63
C SER A 630 -3.02 9.67 1.18
N LYS A 631 -3.84 8.95 0.40
CA LYS A 631 -4.41 7.65 0.75
C LYS A 631 -3.37 6.54 0.80
N HIS A 632 -2.44 6.55 -0.15
CA HIS A 632 -1.37 5.55 -0.24
C HIS A 632 -0.11 5.94 0.53
N LYS A 633 -0.08 7.13 1.16
CA LYS A 633 1.07 7.65 1.88
C LYS A 633 1.61 6.70 2.94
N SER A 634 0.74 6.09 3.76
CA SER A 634 1.19 5.16 4.80
C SER A 634 1.85 3.91 4.20
N SER A 635 1.36 3.43 3.06
CA SER A 635 1.92 2.29 2.34
C SER A 635 3.26 2.64 1.70
N PHE A 636 3.38 3.83 1.10
CA PHE A 636 4.67 4.34 0.62
C PHE A 636 5.68 4.52 1.75
N GLU A 637 5.28 5.08 2.89
CA GLU A 637 6.14 5.22 4.06
C GLU A 637 6.58 3.87 4.63
N GLU A 638 5.70 2.87 4.63
CA GLU A 638 6.03 1.51 5.08
C GLU A 638 7.07 0.87 4.15
N ILE A 639 6.86 0.91 2.83
CA ILE A 639 7.83 0.43 1.84
C ILE A 639 9.15 1.20 1.96
N GLN A 640 9.11 2.51 2.17
CA GLN A 640 10.31 3.33 2.42
C GLN A 640 11.04 2.91 3.69
N ARG A 641 10.32 2.61 4.78
CA ARG A 641 10.92 2.10 6.02
C ARG A 641 11.53 0.72 5.84
N GLN A 642 10.88 -0.17 5.10
CA GLN A 642 11.45 -1.47 4.74
C GLN A 642 12.75 -1.27 3.96
N LEU A 643 12.74 -0.44 2.92
CA LEU A 643 13.93 -0.05 2.14
C LEU A 643 15.03 0.55 3.03
N PHE A 644 14.67 1.42 3.97
CA PHE A 644 15.62 2.04 4.90
C PHE A 644 16.22 1.02 5.88
N HIS A 645 15.41 0.10 6.42
CA HIS A 645 15.88 -0.99 7.26
C HIS A 645 16.86 -1.89 6.51
N PHE A 646 16.52 -2.31 5.29
CA PHE A 646 17.42 -3.09 4.44
C PHE A 646 18.71 -2.33 4.10
N GLN A 647 18.66 -1.01 3.99
CA GLN A 647 19.83 -0.18 3.79
C GLN A 647 20.70 -0.09 5.06
N GLN A 648 20.10 0.11 6.23
CA GLN A 648 20.81 0.11 7.52
C GLN A 648 21.55 -1.20 7.75
N GLU A 649 20.95 -2.35 7.40
CA GLU A 649 21.65 -3.64 7.44
C GLU A 649 22.90 -3.70 6.55
N ILE A 650 22.93 -2.93 5.45
CA ILE A 650 24.09 -2.84 4.55
C ILE A 650 25.14 -1.84 5.09
N ASP A 651 24.72 -0.71 5.67
CA ASP A 651 25.57 0.37 6.21
C ASP A 651 26.16 0.07 7.60
N ASP A 652 25.43 -0.64 8.48
CA ASP A 652 25.85 -1.00 9.84
C ASP A 652 26.87 -2.15 9.88
N GLY A 653 27.24 -2.70 8.71
CA GLY A 653 28.29 -3.71 8.60
C GLY A 653 29.70 -3.15 8.85
N ILE A 654 30.57 -3.93 9.50
CA ILE A 654 32.00 -3.61 9.62
C ILE A 654 32.62 -3.28 8.25
N GLY A 655 33.21 -2.10 8.07
CA GLY A 655 33.71 -1.64 6.77
C GLY A 655 34.71 -2.61 6.13
N LEU A 656 34.74 -2.73 4.79
CA LEU A 656 35.63 -3.67 4.07
C LEU A 656 37.10 -3.53 4.47
N ASN A 657 37.57 -2.29 4.65
CA ASN A 657 38.94 -2.01 5.07
C ASN A 657 39.21 -2.44 6.51
N ASP A 658 38.23 -2.32 7.39
CA ASP A 658 38.30 -2.78 8.77
C ASP A 658 38.28 -4.32 8.81
N ALA A 659 37.39 -4.96 8.05
CA ALA A 659 37.35 -6.41 7.91
C ALA A 659 38.66 -7.00 7.36
N LYS A 660 39.25 -6.39 6.32
CA LYS A 660 40.56 -6.77 5.78
C LYS A 660 41.69 -6.60 6.80
N ALA A 661 41.68 -5.50 7.55
CA ALA A 661 42.69 -5.24 8.56
C ALA A 661 42.60 -6.23 9.74
N ILE A 662 41.39 -6.54 10.21
CA ILE A 662 41.14 -7.59 11.22
C ILE A 662 41.60 -8.95 10.69
N GLN A 663 41.27 -9.30 9.45
CA GLN A 663 41.71 -10.56 8.86
C GLN A 663 43.24 -10.65 8.78
N HIS A 664 43.90 -9.58 8.35
CA HIS A 664 45.36 -9.51 8.27
C HIS A 664 46.01 -9.69 9.65
N LEU A 665 45.51 -8.99 10.67
CA LEU A 665 45.99 -9.12 12.05
C LEU A 665 45.80 -10.53 12.60
N LEU A 666 44.64 -11.14 12.37
CA LEU A 666 44.32 -12.51 12.77
C LEU A 666 45.03 -13.58 11.93
N SER A 667 45.71 -13.19 10.84
CA SER A 667 46.57 -14.10 10.06
C SER A 667 47.96 -14.26 10.69
N ASN A 668 48.37 -13.33 11.56
CA ASN A 668 49.57 -13.48 12.38
C ASN A 668 49.32 -14.51 13.50
N ARG A 669 50.03 -15.64 13.46
CA ARG A 669 49.86 -16.77 14.39
C ARG A 669 50.09 -16.38 15.86
N GLU A 670 51.11 -15.58 16.15
CA GLU A 670 51.47 -15.24 17.54
C GLU A 670 50.44 -14.31 18.16
N TYR A 671 50.02 -13.29 17.42
CA TYR A 671 48.97 -12.37 17.85
C TYR A 671 47.63 -13.09 18.00
N LYS A 672 47.24 -13.90 17.01
CA LYS A 672 46.00 -14.69 17.05
C LYS A 672 45.94 -15.58 18.28
N ASN A 673 46.98 -16.33 18.59
CA ASN A 673 47.00 -17.24 19.73
C ASN A 673 46.87 -16.49 21.07
N THR A 674 47.56 -15.35 21.20
CA THR A 674 47.53 -14.53 22.41
C THR A 674 46.16 -13.86 22.60
N PHE A 675 45.60 -13.33 21.51
CA PHE A 675 44.30 -12.66 21.51
C PHE A 675 43.14 -13.64 21.71
N GLU A 676 43.10 -14.78 20.99
CA GLU A 676 42.07 -15.81 21.17
C GLU A 676 42.09 -16.36 22.60
N SER A 677 43.27 -16.52 23.21
CA SER A 677 43.40 -16.92 24.61
C SER A 677 42.77 -15.89 25.57
N ARG A 678 43.00 -14.58 25.35
CA ARG A 678 42.39 -13.51 26.16
C ARG A 678 40.86 -13.49 26.01
N VAL A 679 40.37 -13.57 24.79
CA VAL A 679 38.94 -13.57 24.48
C VAL A 679 38.25 -14.78 25.10
N ASN A 680 38.82 -15.97 24.95
CA ASN A 680 38.26 -17.20 25.52
C ASN A 680 38.21 -17.12 27.05
N LYS A 681 39.26 -16.63 27.72
CA LYS A 681 39.23 -16.40 29.19
C LYS A 681 38.12 -15.45 29.63
N SER A 682 37.85 -14.40 28.84
CA SER A 682 36.76 -13.46 29.13
C SER A 682 35.39 -14.14 29.04
N PHE A 683 35.14 -14.91 27.98
CA PHE A 683 33.88 -15.63 27.81
C PHE A 683 33.71 -16.81 28.77
N GLU A 684 34.80 -17.49 29.14
CA GLU A 684 34.81 -18.50 30.22
C GLU A 684 34.42 -17.87 31.56
N LYS A 685 34.90 -16.65 31.86
CA LYS A 685 34.50 -15.92 33.06
C LYS A 685 33.01 -15.59 33.04
N LEU A 686 32.48 -15.08 31.92
CA LEU A 686 31.04 -14.81 31.77
C LEU A 686 30.19 -16.07 31.93
N ALA A 687 30.59 -17.19 31.32
CA ALA A 687 29.90 -18.46 31.49
C ALA A 687 29.95 -18.95 32.94
N THR A 688 31.11 -18.82 33.60
CA THR A 688 31.25 -19.18 35.03
C THR A 688 30.35 -18.32 35.91
N THR A 689 30.19 -17.03 35.58
CA THR A 689 29.24 -16.14 36.27
C THR A 689 27.79 -16.59 36.06
N LEU A 690 27.37 -16.88 34.82
CA LEU A 690 26.02 -17.40 34.53
C LEU A 690 25.69 -18.67 35.35
N LYS A 691 26.64 -19.62 35.41
CA LYS A 691 26.47 -20.84 36.22
C LYS A 691 26.17 -20.47 37.68
N LYS A 692 26.98 -19.59 38.26
CA LYS A 692 26.82 -19.13 39.65
C LYS A 692 25.52 -18.35 39.86
N ASP A 693 25.13 -17.49 38.91
CA ASP A 693 23.92 -16.67 39.02
C ASP A 693 22.67 -17.54 39.06
N ILE A 694 22.60 -18.59 38.24
CA ILE A 694 21.51 -19.57 38.28
C ILE A 694 21.55 -20.37 39.59
N GLU A 695 22.72 -20.84 40.04
CA GLU A 695 22.85 -21.53 41.33
C GLU A 695 22.36 -20.64 42.50
N VAL A 696 22.69 -19.35 42.47
CA VAL A 696 22.26 -18.35 43.46
C VAL A 696 20.75 -18.13 43.39
N ALA A 697 20.19 -18.00 42.18
CA ALA A 697 18.74 -17.88 41.97
C ALA A 697 18.00 -19.05 42.61
N LEU A 698 18.49 -20.28 42.39
CA LEU A 698 17.91 -21.50 42.96
C LEU A 698 18.08 -21.59 44.48
N LYS A 699 19.30 -21.38 45.00
CA LYS A 699 19.61 -21.54 46.44
C LYS A 699 19.03 -20.46 47.33
N ILE A 700 18.84 -19.25 46.80
CA ILE A 700 18.41 -18.09 47.59
C ILE A 700 16.97 -17.73 47.25
N ARG A 701 16.70 -17.35 46.00
CA ARG A 701 15.41 -16.76 45.61
C ARG A 701 14.30 -17.81 45.53
N VAL A 702 14.56 -18.92 44.85
CA VAL A 702 13.62 -20.05 44.78
C VAL A 702 13.45 -20.70 46.15
N ALA A 703 14.54 -20.96 46.88
CA ALA A 703 14.45 -21.51 48.24
C ALA A 703 13.60 -20.65 49.17
N LYS A 704 13.74 -19.32 49.12
CA LYS A 704 12.90 -18.39 49.88
C LYS A 704 11.42 -18.55 49.50
N LYS A 705 11.10 -18.53 48.20
CA LYS A 705 9.71 -18.66 47.73
C LYS A 705 9.09 -20.00 48.11
N VAL A 706 9.85 -21.08 48.00
CA VAL A 706 9.43 -22.42 48.43
C VAL A 706 9.16 -22.45 49.93
N ASN A 707 10.03 -21.85 50.74
CA ASN A 707 9.83 -21.77 52.19
C ASN A 707 8.59 -20.93 52.57
N GLU A 708 8.32 -19.83 51.87
CA GLU A 708 7.09 -19.05 52.07
C GLU A 708 5.83 -19.89 51.82
N ILE A 709 5.80 -20.61 50.69
CA ILE A 709 4.67 -21.48 50.30
C ILE A 709 4.50 -22.61 51.33
N LEU A 710 5.59 -23.27 51.73
CA LEU A 710 5.56 -24.37 52.69
C LEU A 710 5.15 -23.88 54.09
N THR A 711 5.58 -22.68 54.50
CA THR A 711 5.22 -22.10 55.81
C THR A 711 3.74 -21.73 55.86
N LYS A 712 3.19 -21.15 54.78
CA LYS A 712 1.76 -20.87 54.66
C LYS A 712 0.91 -22.15 54.77
N ASN A 713 1.32 -23.21 54.08
CA ASN A 713 0.59 -24.49 54.07
C ASN A 713 0.80 -25.36 55.32
N LYS A 714 1.84 -25.09 56.11
CA LYS A 714 2.15 -25.80 57.35
C LYS A 714 0.98 -25.75 58.33
N GLU A 715 0.41 -24.56 58.54
CA GLU A 715 -0.70 -24.38 59.49
C GLU A 715 -1.99 -25.02 58.98
N THR A 716 -2.27 -24.96 57.67
CA THR A 716 -3.40 -25.71 57.11
C THR A 716 -3.22 -27.22 57.28
N GLY A 717 -2.02 -27.75 57.01
CA GLY A 717 -1.72 -29.17 57.18
C GLY A 717 -1.89 -29.64 58.64
N LYS A 718 -1.55 -28.79 59.62
CA LYS A 718 -1.81 -29.06 61.05
C LYS A 718 -3.31 -29.06 61.37
N ASN A 719 -4.06 -28.10 60.84
CA ASN A 719 -5.50 -28.02 61.05
C ASN A 719 -6.24 -29.23 60.46
N LYS A 720 -5.97 -29.57 59.20
CA LYS A 720 -6.50 -30.79 58.56
C LYS A 720 -6.10 -32.05 59.31
N TRP A 721 -4.86 -32.14 59.80
CA TRP A 721 -4.43 -33.25 60.65
C TRP A 721 -5.24 -33.34 61.96
N ASN A 722 -5.53 -32.22 62.61
CA ASN A 722 -6.33 -32.21 63.84
C ASN A 722 -7.77 -32.70 63.63
N GLU A 723 -8.34 -32.47 62.46
CA GLU A 723 -9.65 -33.00 62.05
C GLU A 723 -9.59 -34.50 61.70
N ASP A 724 -8.55 -34.90 60.97
CA ASP A 724 -8.41 -36.26 60.45
C ASP A 724 -7.82 -37.25 61.46
N LYS A 725 -7.06 -36.81 62.47
CA LYS A 725 -6.39 -37.72 63.43
C LYS A 725 -7.36 -38.63 64.18
N LYS A 726 -8.60 -38.18 64.39
CA LYS A 726 -9.67 -38.98 65.02
C LYS A 726 -10.22 -40.08 64.09
N LYS A 727 -10.06 -39.92 62.78
CA LYS A 727 -10.53 -40.86 61.74
C LYS A 727 -9.48 -41.92 61.40
N VAL A 728 -8.23 -41.77 61.87
CA VAL A 728 -7.15 -42.75 61.71
C VAL A 728 -7.35 -43.90 62.70
N THR A 729 -7.92 -45.01 62.24
CA THR A 729 -8.23 -46.19 63.09
C THR A 729 -7.31 -47.38 62.87
N SER A 730 -6.43 -47.34 61.86
CA SER A 730 -5.52 -48.44 61.51
C SER A 730 -4.12 -47.93 61.19
N ILE A 731 -3.09 -48.68 61.62
CA ILE A 731 -1.69 -48.37 61.32
C ILE A 731 -1.39 -48.44 59.82
N SER A 732 -2.21 -49.16 59.04
CA SER A 732 -2.07 -49.28 57.59
C SER A 732 -2.16 -47.95 56.83
N VAL A 733 -2.68 -46.89 57.46
CA VAL A 733 -2.67 -45.51 56.93
C VAL A 733 -1.25 -44.99 56.72
N TYR A 734 -0.31 -45.40 57.57
CA TYR A 734 1.10 -45.00 57.52
C TYR A 734 1.96 -45.85 56.58
N ASN A 735 1.38 -46.80 55.84
CA ASN A 735 2.16 -47.70 54.99
C ASN A 735 2.97 -46.91 53.94
N PRO A 736 4.32 -47.00 53.96
CA PRO A 736 5.19 -46.18 53.11
C PRO A 736 5.11 -46.53 51.63
N TYR A 737 4.70 -47.75 51.27
CA TYR A 737 4.58 -48.19 49.86
C TYR A 737 3.49 -47.43 49.09
N PHE A 738 2.52 -46.83 49.79
CA PHE A 738 1.43 -46.07 49.17
C PHE A 738 1.65 -44.56 49.18
N TYR A 739 2.78 -44.05 49.69
CA TYR A 739 3.09 -42.62 49.75
C TYR A 739 1.95 -41.74 50.31
N GLY A 740 1.22 -42.24 51.31
CA GLY A 740 0.11 -41.53 51.93
C GLY A 740 -1.18 -41.46 51.09
N LYS A 741 -1.28 -42.22 49.99
CA LYS A 741 -2.47 -42.33 49.11
C LYS A 741 -3.10 -43.72 49.14
N ASN A 742 -2.99 -44.45 50.25
CA ASN A 742 -3.59 -45.79 50.37
C ASN A 742 -5.12 -45.67 50.14
N PRO A 743 -5.71 -46.45 49.21
CA PRO A 743 -7.14 -46.33 48.91
C PRO A 743 -8.06 -47.01 49.94
N LYS A 744 -7.52 -47.93 50.77
CA LYS A 744 -8.32 -48.70 51.74
C LYS A 744 -8.77 -47.88 52.97
N PRO A 745 -7.94 -47.01 53.57
CA PRO A 745 -8.35 -46.17 54.70
C PRO A 745 -9.12 -44.93 54.24
N LYS A 746 -10.01 -44.41 55.09
CA LYS A 746 -10.76 -43.15 54.85
C LYS A 746 -9.86 -41.91 54.78
N VAL A 747 -8.69 -41.93 55.43
CA VAL A 747 -7.75 -40.79 55.50
C VAL A 747 -6.57 -41.01 54.57
N ARG A 748 -6.28 -40.01 53.73
CA ARG A 748 -5.13 -39.98 52.82
C ARG A 748 -4.12 -38.93 53.29
N LEU A 749 -3.08 -39.36 54.01
CA LEU A 749 -2.08 -38.47 54.60
C LEU A 749 -1.42 -37.53 53.58
N PHE A 750 -1.24 -37.95 52.33
CA PHE A 750 -0.71 -37.06 51.30
C PHE A 750 -1.61 -35.85 51.05
N ASN A 751 -2.94 -36.07 51.01
CA ASN A 751 -3.91 -35.01 50.82
C ASN A 751 -4.02 -34.14 52.08
N THR A 752 -4.05 -34.78 53.25
CA THR A 752 -4.08 -34.07 54.55
C THR A 752 -2.96 -33.04 54.66
N PHE A 753 -1.77 -33.32 54.14
CA PHE A 753 -0.63 -32.40 54.23
C PHE A 753 -0.43 -31.51 52.99
N PHE A 754 -0.70 -31.98 51.78
CA PHE A 754 -0.21 -31.30 50.56
C PHE A 754 -1.29 -30.97 49.51
N GLU A 755 -2.57 -31.20 49.79
CA GLU A 755 -3.65 -30.94 48.81
C GLU A 755 -3.68 -29.47 48.36
N GLU A 756 -3.55 -28.51 49.27
CA GLU A 756 -3.55 -27.07 48.95
C GLU A 756 -2.27 -26.59 48.26
N LEU A 757 -1.20 -27.40 48.29
CA LEU A 757 0.00 -27.13 47.50
C LEU A 757 -0.21 -27.46 46.02
N GLU A 758 -1.25 -28.23 45.65
CA GLU A 758 -1.53 -28.53 44.23
C GLU A 758 -1.90 -27.27 43.45
N ASP A 759 -2.57 -26.30 44.07
CA ASP A 759 -2.97 -25.03 43.44
C ASP A 759 -1.82 -24.03 43.31
N GLU A 760 -0.81 -24.10 44.19
CA GLU A 760 0.39 -23.24 44.17
C GLU A 760 1.51 -23.79 43.26
N ASN A 761 1.38 -25.03 42.77
CA ASN A 761 2.39 -25.68 41.94
C ASN A 761 2.65 -24.99 40.58
N PRO A 762 1.61 -24.56 39.82
CA PRO A 762 1.81 -23.84 38.57
C PRO A 762 2.51 -22.49 38.80
N SER A 763 2.13 -21.77 39.85
CA SER A 763 2.69 -20.45 40.16
C SER A 763 4.18 -20.53 40.54
N LEU A 764 4.55 -21.52 41.36
CA LEU A 764 5.95 -21.80 41.72
C LEU A 764 6.78 -22.20 40.50
N SER A 765 6.22 -23.03 39.61
CA SER A 765 6.93 -23.50 38.42
C SER A 765 7.19 -22.37 37.42
N LEU A 766 6.21 -21.50 37.21
CA LEU A 766 6.37 -20.28 36.41
C LEU A 766 7.41 -19.34 37.01
N PHE A 767 7.41 -19.18 38.35
CA PHE A 767 8.41 -18.37 39.05
C PHE A 767 9.84 -18.88 38.81
N ILE A 768 10.07 -20.19 38.94
CA ILE A 768 11.40 -20.79 38.72
C ILE A 768 11.87 -20.61 37.27
N LEU A 769 10.99 -20.84 36.30
CA LEU A 769 11.32 -20.64 34.89
C LEU A 769 11.67 -19.19 34.60
N LYS A 770 10.92 -18.24 35.18
CA LYS A 770 11.18 -16.81 35.05
C LYS A 770 12.56 -16.43 35.60
N GLU A 771 12.90 -16.89 36.80
CA GLU A 771 14.21 -16.62 37.43
C GLU A 771 15.39 -17.13 36.59
N ILE A 772 15.26 -18.33 36.03
CA ILE A 772 16.26 -18.90 35.13
C ILE A 772 16.35 -18.07 33.85
N ASN A 773 15.20 -17.69 33.27
CA ASN A 773 15.18 -16.91 32.04
C ASN A 773 15.84 -15.54 32.20
N THR A 774 15.60 -14.87 33.32
CA THR A 774 16.25 -13.60 33.64
C THR A 774 17.78 -13.73 33.62
N CYS A 775 18.33 -14.78 34.24
CA CYS A 775 19.79 -15.01 34.19
C CYS A 775 20.30 -15.28 32.77
N LEU A 776 19.54 -16.00 31.94
CA LEU A 776 19.93 -16.31 30.56
C LEU A 776 19.91 -15.07 29.65
N GLU A 777 18.89 -14.21 29.79
CA GLU A 777 18.80 -12.93 29.05
C GLU A 777 19.90 -11.96 29.49
N GLU A 778 20.17 -11.84 30.79
CA GLU A 778 21.30 -11.03 31.28
C GLU A 778 22.65 -11.50 30.70
N TYR A 779 22.83 -12.83 30.58
CA TYR A 779 24.03 -13.37 29.95
C TYR A 779 24.08 -13.05 28.46
N LYS A 780 22.96 -13.13 27.75
CA LYS A 780 22.85 -12.78 26.33
C LYS A 780 23.31 -11.34 26.09
N GLU A 781 22.79 -10.39 26.85
CA GLU A 781 23.19 -8.97 26.78
C GLU A 781 24.69 -8.77 27.09
N LYS A 782 25.18 -9.38 28.20
CA LYS A 782 26.60 -9.29 28.58
C LYS A 782 27.52 -9.90 27.52
N ALA A 783 27.12 -11.01 26.89
CA ALA A 783 27.90 -11.66 25.84
C ALA A 783 27.97 -10.82 24.56
N VAL A 784 26.85 -10.20 24.14
CA VAL A 784 26.81 -9.27 22.99
C VAL A 784 27.70 -8.06 23.24
N SER A 785 27.57 -7.44 24.41
CA SER A 785 28.41 -6.31 24.82
C SER A 785 29.90 -6.68 24.86
N GLN A 786 30.25 -7.87 25.36
CA GLN A 786 31.64 -8.35 25.39
C GLN A 786 32.20 -8.60 23.99
N CYS A 787 31.42 -9.18 23.07
CA CYS A 787 31.81 -9.34 21.66
C CYS A 787 32.12 -7.98 21.01
N LYS A 788 31.25 -6.99 21.22
CA LYS A 788 31.47 -5.60 20.75
C LYS A 788 32.75 -5.00 21.31
N GLN A 789 32.97 -5.12 22.62
CA GLN A 789 34.16 -4.58 23.28
C GLN A 789 35.46 -5.21 22.75
N GLU A 790 35.51 -6.54 22.62
CA GLU A 790 36.71 -7.21 22.11
C GLU A 790 36.96 -6.88 20.64
N LEU A 791 35.91 -6.73 19.83
CA LEU A 791 36.04 -6.29 18.43
C LEU A 791 36.57 -4.85 18.32
N ASN A 792 36.05 -3.94 19.15
CA ASN A 792 36.52 -2.55 19.19
C ASN A 792 37.97 -2.43 19.66
N LYS A 793 38.39 -3.22 20.66
CA LYS A 793 39.81 -3.29 21.07
C LYS A 793 40.71 -3.75 19.91
N LEU A 794 40.26 -4.76 19.16
CA LEU A 794 40.97 -5.27 18.00
C LEU A 794 41.16 -4.18 16.93
N LEU A 795 40.15 -3.34 16.71
CA LEU A 795 40.23 -2.19 15.79
C LEU A 795 41.12 -1.06 16.30
N GLN A 796 41.09 -0.77 17.60
CA GLN A 796 41.97 0.22 18.23
C GLN A 796 43.45 -0.18 18.12
N ASP A 797 43.77 -1.46 18.32
CA ASP A 797 45.13 -2.01 18.17
C ASP A 797 45.68 -1.88 16.73
N ILE A 798 44.80 -1.77 15.72
CA ILE A 798 45.18 -1.72 14.29
C ILE A 798 45.46 -0.30 13.80
N LYS A 799 44.64 0.69 14.18
CA LYS A 799 44.62 2.00 13.47
C LYS A 799 44.99 3.22 14.31
N GLY A 800 45.25 3.08 15.62
CA GLY A 800 45.27 4.24 16.51
C GLY A 800 43.89 4.89 16.64
N GLN A 801 43.74 5.84 17.57
CA GLN A 801 42.44 6.38 18.00
C GLN A 801 41.52 6.77 16.82
N ARG A 802 40.40 6.05 16.69
CA ARG A 802 39.24 6.40 15.84
C ARG A 802 38.01 6.59 16.73
N GLU A 803 37.12 7.49 16.31
CA GLU A 803 35.85 7.82 16.97
C GLU A 803 34.70 6.86 16.59
N ASP A 804 34.78 6.16 15.45
CA ASP A 804 33.70 5.28 14.98
C ASP A 804 33.78 3.87 15.59
N ALA A 805 33.07 3.65 16.70
CA ALA A 805 32.92 2.34 17.31
C ALA A 805 31.95 1.44 16.52
N VAL A 806 32.22 0.13 16.43
CA VAL A 806 31.29 -0.84 15.83
C VAL A 806 29.94 -0.76 16.55
N SER A 807 28.83 -0.71 15.81
CA SER A 807 27.49 -0.63 16.40
C SER A 807 27.15 -1.90 17.20
N THR A 808 26.32 -1.75 18.23
CA THR A 808 25.83 -2.92 18.99
C THR A 808 24.94 -3.80 18.11
N GLU A 809 24.18 -3.16 17.22
CA GLU A 809 23.23 -3.75 16.29
C GLU A 809 23.90 -4.71 15.30
N PHE A 810 25.07 -4.35 14.76
CA PHE A 810 25.88 -5.24 13.94
C PHE A 810 26.22 -6.56 14.64
N VAL A 811 26.71 -6.47 15.88
CA VAL A 811 27.11 -7.65 16.65
C VAL A 811 25.88 -8.47 16.98
N GLN A 812 24.79 -7.81 17.36
CA GLN A 812 23.52 -8.42 17.69
C GLN A 812 22.93 -9.20 16.52
N ASN A 813 22.82 -8.60 15.32
CA ASN A 813 22.28 -9.27 14.13
C ASN A 813 23.01 -10.57 13.76
N ILE A 814 24.32 -10.63 14.01
CA ILE A 814 25.13 -11.81 13.68
C ILE A 814 25.01 -12.92 14.74
N ILE A 815 24.93 -12.56 16.02
CA ILE A 815 25.06 -13.55 17.11
C ILE A 815 23.78 -13.77 17.91
N GLU A 816 22.75 -12.94 17.77
CA GLU A 816 21.51 -13.04 18.53
C GLU A 816 20.77 -14.36 18.28
N ASN A 817 20.49 -14.69 17.01
CA ASN A 817 19.79 -15.92 16.66
C ASN A 817 20.60 -17.17 17.08
N PRO A 818 21.90 -17.29 16.72
CA PRO A 818 22.72 -18.42 17.16
C PRO A 818 22.85 -18.55 18.69
N LEU A 819 22.93 -17.44 19.41
CA LEU A 819 23.04 -17.43 20.87
C LEU A 819 21.71 -17.79 21.52
N THR A 820 20.59 -17.26 21.03
CA THR A 820 19.24 -17.63 21.48
C THR A 820 19.02 -19.13 21.29
N ASP A 821 19.35 -19.66 20.12
CA ASP A 821 19.30 -21.10 19.83
C ASP A 821 20.17 -21.92 20.80
N ALA A 822 21.35 -21.42 21.16
CA ALA A 822 22.22 -22.08 22.11
C ALA A 822 21.63 -22.07 23.54
N LEU A 823 21.06 -20.95 23.98
CA LEU A 823 20.48 -20.79 25.32
C LEU A 823 19.22 -21.64 25.50
N VAL A 824 18.41 -21.83 24.45
CA VAL A 824 17.24 -22.72 24.47
C VAL A 824 17.60 -24.16 24.86
N TRP A 825 18.83 -24.62 24.60
CA TRP A 825 19.28 -25.95 25.02
C TRP A 825 19.32 -26.14 26.54
N TYR A 826 19.36 -25.07 27.32
CA TYR A 826 19.21 -25.13 28.78
C TYR A 826 17.85 -25.73 29.16
N TYR A 827 16.78 -25.34 28.48
CA TYR A 827 15.44 -25.91 28.67
C TYR A 827 15.29 -27.27 27.97
N GLY A 828 16.01 -27.50 26.87
CA GLY A 828 16.11 -28.78 26.16
C GLY A 828 15.01 -29.04 25.11
N LYS A 829 15.26 -29.99 24.20
CA LYS A 829 14.29 -30.44 23.16
C LYS A 829 13.37 -31.56 23.71
N THR A 830 12.28 -31.86 23.00
CA THR A 830 11.14 -32.76 23.35
C THR A 830 11.42 -34.00 24.22
N ARG A 831 12.60 -34.63 24.15
CA ARG A 831 13.01 -35.71 25.06
C ARG A 831 13.64 -35.12 26.34
N ARG A 832 12.82 -34.89 27.37
CA ARG A 832 13.16 -34.29 28.69
C ARG A 832 13.29 -32.75 28.67
N PRO A 833 12.21 -32.00 28.43
CA PRO A 833 12.20 -30.55 28.61
C PRO A 833 12.20 -30.16 30.09
N LEU A 834 12.84 -29.04 30.44
CA LEU A 834 12.61 -28.34 31.71
C LEU A 834 11.42 -27.41 31.51
N ASN A 835 10.24 -27.88 31.87
CA ASN A 835 8.97 -27.14 31.77
C ASN A 835 8.19 -27.25 33.08
N SER A 836 7.05 -26.54 33.17
CA SER A 836 6.20 -26.53 34.37
C SER A 836 5.91 -27.94 34.87
N LYS A 837 5.40 -28.82 33.99
CA LYS A 837 5.08 -30.22 34.33
C LYS A 837 6.25 -30.99 34.95
N THR A 838 7.48 -30.74 34.48
CA THR A 838 8.68 -31.40 35.01
C THR A 838 9.04 -30.87 36.39
N ILE A 839 8.95 -29.55 36.59
CA ILE A 839 9.21 -28.91 37.89
C ILE A 839 8.15 -29.33 38.92
N GLU A 840 6.87 -29.34 38.54
CA GLU A 840 5.76 -29.82 39.37
C GLU A 840 5.96 -31.28 39.79
N LYS A 841 6.39 -32.14 38.85
CA LYS A 841 6.72 -33.53 39.14
C LYS A 841 7.85 -33.63 40.16
N MET A 842 8.92 -32.83 40.01
CA MET A 842 10.04 -32.81 40.96
C MET A 842 9.60 -32.36 42.35
N PHE A 843 8.74 -31.35 42.44
CA PHE A 843 8.18 -30.87 43.71
C PHE A 843 7.31 -31.94 44.37
N ARG A 844 6.42 -32.58 43.60
CA ARG A 844 5.59 -33.70 44.07
C ARG A 844 6.40 -34.89 44.55
N GLU A 845 7.48 -35.24 43.86
CA GLU A 845 8.39 -36.29 44.33
C GLU A 845 9.09 -35.90 45.64
N SER A 846 9.42 -34.61 45.81
CA SER A 846 10.03 -34.09 47.05
C SER A 846 9.06 -34.15 48.23
N GLN A 847 7.77 -33.87 48.00
CA GLN A 847 6.69 -34.09 48.96
C GLN A 847 6.59 -35.56 49.36
N ARG A 848 6.61 -36.48 48.39
CA ARG A 848 6.56 -37.93 48.63
C ARG A 848 7.74 -38.43 49.45
N HIS A 849 8.95 -37.98 49.11
CA HIS A 849 10.16 -38.35 49.84
C HIS A 849 10.09 -37.85 51.29
N SER A 850 9.76 -36.57 51.50
CA SER A 850 9.65 -36.03 52.85
C SER A 850 8.58 -36.72 53.69
N LEU A 851 7.40 -36.97 53.11
CA LEU A 851 6.31 -37.68 53.79
C LEU A 851 6.73 -39.09 54.18
N ARG A 852 7.42 -39.80 53.27
CA ARG A 852 7.91 -41.15 53.51
C ARG A 852 8.88 -41.19 54.68
N ASP A 853 9.91 -40.33 54.65
CA ASP A 853 11.01 -40.37 55.60
C ASP A 853 10.62 -39.89 57.00
N TYR A 854 9.73 -38.90 57.09
CA TYR A 854 9.43 -38.24 58.37
C TYR A 854 8.08 -38.62 58.98
N ILE A 855 7.12 -39.11 58.18
CA ILE A 855 5.78 -39.47 58.66
C ILE A 855 5.47 -40.95 58.44
N LEU A 856 5.65 -41.50 57.24
CA LEU A 856 5.17 -42.86 56.95
C LEU A 856 6.06 -43.94 57.57
N GLU A 857 7.34 -43.98 57.21
CA GLU A 857 8.26 -45.02 57.68
C GLU A 857 8.45 -45.05 59.20
N PRO A 858 8.60 -43.90 59.90
CA PRO A 858 8.74 -43.90 61.35
C PRO A 858 7.47 -44.40 62.05
N ASN A 859 6.29 -44.05 61.52
CA ASN A 859 5.03 -44.36 62.19
C ASN A 859 4.48 -45.75 61.85
N PHE A 860 4.76 -46.29 60.66
CA PHE A 860 4.35 -47.64 60.29
C PHE A 860 5.04 -48.72 61.14
N LYS A 861 6.23 -48.42 61.67
CA LYS A 861 6.97 -49.30 62.59
C LYS A 861 6.39 -49.35 64.01
N ASN A 862 5.38 -48.52 64.32
CA ASN A 862 4.73 -48.50 65.63
C ASN A 862 3.61 -49.54 65.74
N ASN A 863 3.49 -50.21 66.89
CA ASN A 863 2.40 -51.16 67.17
C ASN A 863 1.10 -50.49 67.65
N SER A 864 1.10 -49.16 67.82
CA SER A 864 -0.03 -48.41 68.35
C SER A 864 -0.33 -47.18 67.50
N VAL A 865 -1.59 -47.07 67.08
CA VAL A 865 -2.12 -45.91 66.35
C VAL A 865 -2.01 -44.62 67.18
N LYS A 866 -2.18 -44.69 68.50
CA LYS A 866 -2.05 -43.53 69.39
C LYS A 866 -0.62 -42.97 69.39
N LEU A 867 0.39 -43.84 69.43
CA LEU A 867 1.80 -43.44 69.38
C LEU A 867 2.17 -42.87 68.01
N ALA A 868 1.70 -43.51 66.93
CA ALA A 868 1.88 -43.02 65.56
C ALA A 868 1.26 -41.63 65.33
N ASN A 869 0.07 -41.37 65.87
CA ASN A 869 -0.58 -40.06 65.76
C ASN A 869 0.20 -38.98 66.53
N ALA A 870 0.65 -39.26 67.75
CA ALA A 870 1.43 -38.32 68.54
C ALA A 870 2.80 -38.02 67.90
N GLN A 871 3.42 -39.02 67.30
CA GLN A 871 4.69 -38.86 66.59
C GLN A 871 4.53 -38.11 65.26
N THR A 872 3.41 -38.31 64.56
CA THR A 872 3.02 -37.49 63.40
C THR A 872 2.97 -36.02 63.78
N GLU A 873 2.25 -35.68 64.86
CA GLU A 873 2.08 -34.29 65.34
C GLU A 873 3.43 -33.61 65.63
N ARG A 874 4.40 -34.35 66.19
CA ARG A 874 5.77 -33.85 66.42
C ARG A 874 6.59 -33.65 65.13
N ASN A 875 6.28 -34.40 64.07
CA ASN A 875 7.09 -34.46 62.86
C ASN A 875 6.53 -33.66 61.68
N ILE A 876 5.30 -33.14 61.75
CA ILE A 876 4.68 -32.35 60.66
C ILE A 876 5.58 -31.19 60.23
N ASP A 877 6.10 -30.43 61.21
CA ASP A 877 6.95 -29.27 60.95
C ASP A 877 8.22 -29.66 60.19
N LYS A 878 8.86 -30.74 60.62
CA LYS A 878 10.06 -31.29 60.01
C LYS A 878 9.77 -31.83 58.61
N CYS A 879 8.65 -32.52 58.43
CA CYS A 879 8.18 -33.02 57.15
C CYS A 879 7.96 -31.87 56.16
N MET A 880 7.30 -30.79 56.56
CA MET A 880 7.07 -29.63 55.69
C MET A 880 8.38 -28.95 55.29
N GLN A 881 9.27 -28.68 56.24
CA GLN A 881 10.55 -28.02 55.98
C GLN A 881 11.42 -28.83 55.01
N LYS A 882 11.46 -30.16 55.17
CA LYS A 882 12.32 -31.04 54.37
C LYS A 882 11.86 -31.22 52.93
N VAL A 883 10.60 -30.90 52.59
CA VAL A 883 10.16 -30.81 51.19
C VAL A 883 10.99 -29.80 50.42
N GLY A 884 11.25 -28.63 51.01
CA GLY A 884 12.05 -27.56 50.41
C GLY A 884 13.48 -28.01 50.14
N ASP A 885 14.13 -28.61 51.14
CA ASP A 885 15.51 -29.12 51.03
C ASP A 885 15.64 -30.13 49.88
N TYR A 886 14.76 -31.14 49.82
CA TYR A 886 14.78 -32.14 48.74
C TYR A 886 14.54 -31.54 47.37
N PHE A 887 13.66 -30.55 47.28
CA PHE A 887 13.34 -29.91 46.01
C PHE A 887 14.49 -29.07 45.47
N ILE A 888 15.15 -28.28 46.33
CA ILE A 888 16.30 -27.46 45.94
C ILE A 888 17.48 -28.35 45.50
N VAL A 889 17.77 -29.44 46.21
CA VAL A 889 18.81 -30.40 45.79
C VAL A 889 18.52 -30.94 44.39
N LYS A 890 17.28 -31.37 44.11
CA LYS A 890 16.88 -31.84 42.79
C LYS A 890 17.02 -30.78 41.69
N LEU A 891 16.68 -29.53 41.98
CA LEU A 891 16.84 -28.43 41.02
C LEU A 891 18.31 -28.15 40.72
N LEU A 892 19.19 -28.24 41.72
CA LEU A 892 20.64 -28.08 41.53
C LEU A 892 21.25 -29.24 40.72
N ASP A 893 20.81 -30.47 40.93
CA ASP A 893 21.24 -31.62 40.12
C ASP A 893 20.84 -31.45 38.64
N VAL A 894 19.62 -30.96 38.40
CA VAL A 894 19.15 -30.64 37.05
C VAL A 894 19.98 -29.50 36.46
N HIS A 895 20.25 -28.44 37.22
CA HIS A 895 21.10 -27.33 36.77
C HIS A 895 22.48 -27.83 36.32
N GLU A 896 23.15 -28.67 37.12
CA GLU A 896 24.47 -29.22 36.79
C GLU A 896 24.45 -30.06 35.51
N TYR A 897 23.40 -30.86 35.32
CA TYR A 897 23.20 -31.61 34.07
C TYR A 897 22.97 -30.69 32.86
N ARG A 898 22.11 -29.67 32.99
CA ARG A 898 21.82 -28.72 31.90
C ARG A 898 23.02 -27.85 31.57
N TRP A 899 23.79 -27.45 32.57
CA TRP A 899 25.01 -26.69 32.39
C TRP A 899 26.00 -27.42 31.47
N LYS A 900 26.19 -28.73 31.68
CA LYS A 900 27.04 -29.57 30.82
C LYS A 900 26.56 -29.66 29.36
N LEU A 901 25.26 -29.49 29.11
CA LEU A 901 24.71 -29.46 27.75
C LEU A 901 24.86 -28.08 27.11
N LEU A 902 24.55 -27.02 27.86
CA LEU A 902 24.68 -25.64 27.42
C LEU A 902 26.14 -25.28 27.11
N SER A 903 27.09 -25.68 27.97
CA SER A 903 28.51 -25.39 27.77
C SER A 903 29.05 -25.97 26.45
N LYS A 904 28.59 -27.15 26.05
CA LYS A 904 28.92 -27.76 24.74
C LYS A 904 28.33 -27.00 23.54
N LYS A 905 27.35 -26.12 23.75
CA LYS A 905 26.76 -25.27 22.70
C LYS A 905 27.43 -23.90 22.64
N LEU A 906 27.90 -23.40 23.79
CA LEU A 906 28.63 -22.13 23.90
C LEU A 906 30.09 -22.26 23.47
N PHE A 907 30.72 -23.41 23.68
CA PHE A 907 32.14 -23.64 23.39
C PHE A 907 32.38 -24.82 22.44
N ILE A 908 33.42 -24.71 21.61
CA ILE A 908 33.94 -25.76 20.72
C ILE A 908 34.87 -26.68 21.54
N PRO A 909 35.11 -27.97 21.18
CA PRO A 909 36.00 -28.87 21.92
C PRO A 909 37.42 -28.37 22.20
N LYS A 910 37.89 -27.35 21.47
CA LYS A 910 39.19 -26.68 21.68
C LYS A 910 39.15 -25.52 22.69
N GLY A 911 38.02 -25.29 23.36
CA GLY A 911 37.82 -24.21 24.34
C GLY A 911 37.38 -22.86 23.75
N SER A 912 37.34 -22.73 22.41
CA SER A 912 36.97 -21.47 21.78
C SER A 912 35.48 -21.15 21.89
N TYR A 913 35.15 -19.90 22.21
CA TYR A 913 33.77 -19.43 22.24
C TYR A 913 33.15 -19.41 20.84
N LYS A 914 32.00 -20.06 20.69
CA LYS A 914 31.39 -20.34 19.38
C LYS A 914 30.88 -19.07 18.67
N MET A 915 30.27 -18.15 19.40
CA MET A 915 29.72 -16.91 18.82
C MET A 915 30.83 -15.98 18.33
N TRP A 916 31.97 -15.94 19.04
CA TRP A 916 33.16 -15.22 18.58
C TRP A 916 33.67 -15.78 17.25
N GLN A 917 33.72 -17.11 17.11
CA GLN A 917 34.14 -17.73 15.85
C GLN A 917 33.15 -17.47 14.70
N GLN A 918 31.85 -17.41 14.96
CA GLN A 918 30.85 -17.03 13.97
C GLN A 918 31.03 -15.58 13.52
N LEU A 919 31.21 -14.66 14.46
CA LEU A 919 31.49 -13.25 14.19
C LEU A 919 32.76 -13.10 13.31
N ILE A 920 33.86 -13.77 13.67
CA ILE A 920 35.10 -13.75 12.88
C ILE A 920 34.92 -14.41 11.50
N THR A 921 34.10 -15.45 11.40
CA THR A 921 33.83 -16.11 10.10
C THR A 921 33.07 -15.16 9.18
N HIS A 922 32.07 -14.46 9.70
CA HIS A 922 31.33 -13.44 8.96
C HIS A 922 32.24 -12.29 8.51
N ILE A 923 33.12 -11.79 9.39
CA ILE A 923 34.13 -10.78 9.05
C ILE A 923 35.07 -11.25 7.92
N LYS A 924 35.44 -12.53 7.90
CA LYS A 924 36.28 -13.13 6.82
C LYS A 924 35.56 -13.27 5.48
N VAL A 925 34.24 -13.40 5.49
CA VAL A 925 33.42 -13.36 4.27
C VAL A 925 33.43 -11.93 3.75
N VAL A 926 33.11 -10.97 4.63
CA VAL A 926 33.12 -9.53 4.31
C VAL A 926 34.47 -9.05 3.78
N SER A 927 35.60 -9.51 4.35
CA SER A 927 36.94 -9.07 3.93
C SER A 927 37.34 -9.53 2.52
N LYS A 928 36.69 -10.57 2.00
CA LYS A 928 36.90 -11.11 0.64
C LYS A 928 35.99 -10.47 -0.40
N ASP A 929 34.98 -9.70 0.03
CA ASP A 929 34.04 -9.02 -0.84
C ASP A 929 34.71 -7.80 -1.52
N LYS A 930 35.13 -7.98 -2.77
CA LYS A 930 35.84 -6.93 -3.55
C LYS A 930 34.91 -5.77 -3.98
N GLN A 931 33.59 -5.89 -3.85
CA GLN A 931 32.62 -4.95 -4.44
C GLN A 931 32.02 -3.92 -3.47
N ARG A 932 32.33 -4.00 -2.17
CA ARG A 932 31.80 -3.08 -1.13
C ARG A 932 32.13 -1.59 -1.29
N GLY A 933 33.15 -1.24 -2.08
CA GLY A 933 33.46 0.17 -2.40
C GLY A 933 32.38 0.83 -3.27
N ASN A 934 31.85 0.11 -4.25
CA ASN A 934 30.79 0.60 -5.14
C ASN A 934 29.45 0.72 -4.39
N HIS A 935 29.18 -0.17 -3.43
CA HIS A 935 27.94 -0.16 -2.68
C HIS A 935 27.72 1.09 -1.82
N LYS A 936 28.78 1.70 -1.25
CA LYS A 936 28.64 2.91 -0.43
C LYS A 936 28.17 4.12 -1.25
N GLU A 937 28.64 4.22 -2.50
CA GLU A 937 28.18 5.24 -3.44
C GLU A 937 26.73 5.00 -3.85
N THR A 938 26.37 3.74 -4.17
CA THR A 938 24.98 3.37 -4.49
C THR A 938 24.03 3.64 -3.34
N ILE A 939 24.42 3.37 -2.09
CA ILE A 939 23.62 3.65 -0.89
C ILE A 939 23.46 5.15 -0.65
N SER A 940 24.51 5.95 -0.85
CA SER A 940 24.39 7.41 -0.79
C SER A 940 23.41 7.94 -1.83
N LYS A 941 23.38 7.34 -3.03
CA LYS A 941 22.43 7.69 -4.09
C LYS A 941 20.99 7.26 -3.75
N LEU A 942 20.80 6.10 -3.12
CA LEU A 942 19.50 5.65 -2.61
C LEU A 942 18.97 6.60 -1.52
N ASN A 943 19.80 6.97 -0.56
CA ASN A 943 19.44 7.95 0.49
C ASN A 943 19.01 9.30 -0.10
N TYR A 944 19.71 9.76 -1.13
CA TYR A 944 19.36 10.99 -1.81
C TYR A 944 17.99 10.86 -2.49
N MET A 945 17.79 9.81 -3.29
CA MET A 945 16.51 9.57 -3.98
C MET A 945 15.33 9.51 -3.00
N MET A 946 15.44 8.74 -1.91
CA MET A 946 14.34 8.58 -0.95
C MET A 946 13.93 9.90 -0.26
N LYS A 947 14.82 10.89 -0.19
CA LYS A 947 14.54 12.21 0.39
C LYS A 947 13.87 13.18 -0.58
N VAL A 948 13.92 12.92 -1.89
CA VAL A 948 13.29 13.81 -2.88
C VAL A 948 11.76 13.70 -2.78
N GLN A 949 11.09 14.85 -2.74
CA GLN A 949 9.63 14.96 -2.67
C GLN A 949 9.10 15.94 -3.73
N LEU A 950 7.87 15.72 -4.20
CA LEU A 950 7.20 16.65 -5.11
C LEU A 950 6.71 17.91 -4.40
N ASN A 951 6.33 17.81 -3.11
CA ASN A 951 5.66 18.87 -2.33
C ASN A 951 4.63 19.62 -3.19
N LEU A 952 3.59 18.90 -3.65
CA LEU A 952 2.52 19.49 -4.46
C LEU A 952 1.68 20.50 -3.67
#